data_AF-A0AA39XRF0-F1
#
_entry.id   AF-A0AA39XRF0-F1
#
_cell.length_a   1.000
_cell.length_b   1.000
_cell.length_c   1.000
_cell.angle_alpha   90.00
_cell.angle_beta   90.00
_cell.angle_gamma   90.00
#
_symmetry.space_group_name_H-M   'P 1'
#
loop_
_entity.id
_entity.type
_entity.pdbx_description
1 polymer ?
#
loop_
_entity_poly.entity_id
_entity_poly.type
_entity_poly.pdbx_seq_one_letter_code
_entity_poly.pdbx_strand_id
1 'polypeptide(L)'
;MALNRGFMATLVSFLVLTIANLGVAKAVTRGVFAHYMVGNVYEDHAHQDIKDASAMGLDGFALNIGDPSQAFVRQTLNYMFDYARDNYPDFKLFISMDLWAAGSAKKGLDDFDGLLRDYMGHGAYYKGPNGYPFVSTFADGGLHNTTWMDWRNKWANEIYFVPDFDGTEGYYLSDPAWWEYWGDVVDGIFSWESTWPLRGSTQTSYWKNESWVREGAFSHEKAYMMGLSMLQYKNSYETNLYRAGEDNLSWRLFNLQQMSPAPEYIEILTWNDGPESHYIGNIWPEQNNETAPTRYATQANFPHDGIRPLLSSFISSYKAGKEVMEPPTGYDAVGALWYKSIHSSTVCPDTDDLTSKKPDGYSAASDLLTWAVIVSSIGGPYSIRGFSGGQELQTFYLTPGYNFGTFSSLQEGDQRMELLDGTGKVIMVASGGRCVTSTCPDGIYNLNPQILELTMDTSEKTCTEPITDIYPPISTTAKYGTRLFGFTDCTPGYKKDIERAYDDFHRLTSQKGVGEKIDWTSAAALEFLAPPLENQDQQAQIQDVFAKASTIYPGFYFNPWQNWIKVRCDDPFNKCPIICNQEDYGTLNAYSSNNDVDEIDYPMVNFCPRFFTMPGLDQVVESAAGLTKYKYNMNKYANQAHTLLHEFLHLHLVADTENDTPNPDIYDLRINWRAYNKDDTGRRPSHPAGYYVQRNADNLAFFALAEWVRSKKGYYPYIPVIRRQELTRDPTVPSGRVAYDTQDGDLVISSDEEISPFDQCSTYADLAADGSEITRESLNLTALIDLSAYPTAYQQELAEFLEMYDALGDDE
;
A
#
# COMPACT_ATOMS: atom_id res chain seq x y z
N MET A 1 -91.77 31.31 -25.43
CA MET A 1 -91.73 29.85 -25.66
C MET A 1 -90.27 29.48 -25.92
N ALA A 2 -89.62 28.80 -24.99
CA ALA A 2 -89.30 27.37 -25.10
C ALA A 2 -88.37 27.09 -26.31
N LEU A 3 -87.07 26.93 -26.06
CA LEU A 3 -86.36 25.64 -25.96
C LEU A 3 -86.05 24.98 -27.31
N ASN A 4 -84.75 24.88 -27.62
CA ASN A 4 -83.95 23.67 -27.95
C ASN A 4 -82.92 23.99 -29.03
N ARG A 5 -81.61 23.96 -28.74
CA ARG A 5 -80.74 22.81 -28.44
C ARG A 5 -80.71 21.77 -29.56
N GLY A 6 -79.55 21.71 -30.22
CA GLY A 6 -79.09 20.52 -30.93
C GLY A 6 -78.41 20.81 -32.26
N PHE A 7 -77.17 21.33 -32.26
CA PHE A 7 -76.22 21.18 -33.37
C PHE A 7 -74.82 21.68 -32.95
N MET A 8 -74.07 20.87 -32.19
CA MET A 8 -72.61 20.93 -32.07
C MET A 8 -72.12 19.64 -31.40
N ALA A 9 -72.14 18.55 -32.15
CA ALA A 9 -71.56 17.27 -31.74
C ALA A 9 -71.16 16.48 -33.00
N THR A 10 -70.18 16.97 -33.76
CA THR A 10 -69.56 16.19 -34.85
C THR A 10 -68.22 16.76 -35.35
N LEU A 11 -67.40 17.36 -34.46
CA LEU A 11 -66.03 17.78 -34.85
C LEU A 11 -65.02 17.80 -33.69
N VAL A 12 -65.24 17.00 -32.64
CA VAL A 12 -64.30 16.85 -31.51
C VAL A 12 -63.84 15.39 -31.31
N SER A 13 -64.35 14.43 -32.09
CA SER A 13 -64.04 13.00 -31.91
C SER A 13 -63.04 12.42 -32.92
N PHE A 14 -62.33 13.25 -33.69
CA PHE A 14 -61.26 12.79 -34.60
C PHE A 14 -59.89 13.45 -34.34
N LEU A 15 -59.72 14.12 -33.20
CA LEU A 15 -58.44 14.70 -32.77
C LEU A 15 -58.12 14.34 -31.31
N VAL A 16 -58.49 13.13 -30.88
CA VAL A 16 -58.12 12.55 -29.56
C VAL A 16 -57.59 11.12 -29.68
N LEU A 17 -57.35 10.60 -30.89
CA LEU A 17 -56.87 9.22 -31.09
C LEU A 17 -55.60 9.09 -31.95
N THR A 18 -54.69 10.07 -31.86
CA THR A 18 -53.34 10.01 -32.47
C THR A 18 -52.25 10.70 -31.63
N ILE A 19 -52.37 10.70 -30.29
CA ILE A 19 -51.27 11.10 -29.36
C ILE A 19 -51.03 10.03 -28.27
N ALA A 20 -51.47 8.79 -28.48
CA ALA A 20 -51.16 7.67 -27.59
C ALA A 20 -50.35 6.61 -28.35
N ASN A 21 -49.16 7.00 -28.82
CA ASN A 21 -48.04 6.12 -29.19
C ASN A 21 -46.74 6.91 -29.43
N LEU A 22 -46.56 8.03 -28.73
CA LEU A 22 -45.20 8.43 -28.38
C LEU A 22 -44.85 7.51 -27.22
N GLY A 23 -44.11 6.45 -27.52
CA GLY A 23 -43.60 5.55 -26.50
C GLY A 23 -43.03 6.38 -25.37
N VAL A 24 -43.53 6.14 -24.16
CA VAL A 24 -42.76 6.45 -22.96
C VAL A 24 -41.46 5.72 -23.22
N ALA A 25 -40.39 6.45 -23.56
CA ALA A 25 -39.05 5.89 -23.51
C ALA A 25 -38.96 5.30 -22.10
N LYS A 26 -38.93 3.96 -22.00
CA LYS A 26 -38.57 3.32 -20.73
C LYS A 26 -37.30 4.04 -20.31
N ALA A 27 -37.33 4.76 -19.20
CA ALA A 27 -36.12 5.30 -18.62
C ALA A 27 -35.23 4.08 -18.38
N VAL A 28 -34.23 3.89 -19.23
CA VAL A 28 -33.29 2.78 -19.10
C VAL A 28 -32.51 3.10 -17.84
N THR A 29 -32.82 2.41 -16.74
CA THR A 29 -32.07 2.52 -15.49
C THR A 29 -30.72 1.85 -15.73
N ARG A 30 -29.68 2.66 -15.92
CA ARG A 30 -28.30 2.17 -16.01
C ARG A 30 -27.78 1.87 -14.61
N GLY A 31 -27.27 0.66 -14.40
CA GLY A 31 -26.59 0.28 -13.16
C GLY A 31 -25.08 0.30 -13.33
N VAL A 32 -24.36 0.84 -12.34
CA VAL A 32 -22.90 0.69 -12.25
C VAL A 32 -22.57 0.03 -10.92
N PHE A 33 -21.90 -1.12 -10.99
CA PHE A 33 -21.47 -1.89 -9.84
C PHE A 33 -19.95 -1.99 -9.82
N ALA A 34 -19.39 -2.35 -8.66
CA ALA A 34 -18.02 -2.85 -8.58
C ALA A 34 -18.04 -4.31 -8.14
N HIS A 35 -17.17 -5.12 -8.73
CA HIS A 35 -16.95 -6.49 -8.30
C HIS A 35 -16.25 -6.50 -6.94
N TYR A 36 -16.81 -7.20 -5.96
CA TYR A 36 -16.30 -7.20 -4.59
C TYR A 36 -15.97 -8.63 -4.17
N MET A 37 -14.71 -8.88 -3.85
CA MET A 37 -14.23 -10.16 -3.35
C MET A 37 -14.69 -10.33 -1.90
N VAL A 38 -15.61 -11.27 -1.67
CA VAL A 38 -16.07 -11.58 -0.31
C VAL A 38 -14.98 -12.41 0.39
N GLY A 39 -14.23 -11.74 1.27
CA GLY A 39 -13.22 -12.33 2.13
C GLY A 39 -13.47 -12.02 3.61
N ASN A 40 -12.59 -12.50 4.49
CA ASN A 40 -12.62 -12.15 5.90
C ASN A 40 -12.34 -10.65 6.10
N VAL A 41 -13.26 -9.90 6.70
CA VAL A 41 -13.14 -8.44 6.85
C VAL A 41 -13.72 -7.99 8.19
N TYR A 42 -13.17 -6.92 8.77
CA TYR A 42 -13.79 -6.28 9.92
C TYR A 42 -15.05 -5.49 9.54
N GLU A 43 -15.97 -5.36 10.49
CA GLU A 43 -17.27 -4.74 10.25
C GLU A 43 -17.14 -3.27 9.82
N ASP A 44 -16.29 -2.50 10.51
CA ASP A 44 -16.00 -1.11 10.20
C ASP A 44 -15.33 -0.92 8.84
N HIS A 45 -14.45 -1.84 8.44
CA HIS A 45 -13.84 -1.84 7.10
C HIS A 45 -14.88 -2.12 5.99
N ALA A 46 -15.77 -3.11 6.17
CA ALA A 46 -16.86 -3.37 5.24
C ALA A 46 -17.83 -2.17 5.12
N HIS A 47 -18.10 -1.48 6.23
CA HIS A 47 -18.89 -0.25 6.23
C HIS A 47 -18.19 0.89 5.49
N GLN A 48 -16.88 1.03 5.67
CA GLN A 48 -16.07 2.04 4.99
C GLN A 48 -16.05 1.80 3.48
N ASP A 49 -15.99 0.55 3.03
CA ASP A 49 -16.10 0.20 1.61
C ASP A 49 -17.45 0.62 1.00
N ILE A 50 -18.57 0.35 1.68
CA ILE A 50 -19.90 0.79 1.22
C ILE A 50 -19.98 2.31 1.16
N LYS A 51 -19.45 3.00 2.18
CA LYS A 51 -19.43 4.46 2.23
C LYS A 51 -18.67 5.06 1.04
N ASP A 52 -17.47 4.57 0.78
CA ASP A 52 -16.62 5.08 -0.30
C ASP A 52 -17.20 4.76 -1.68
N ALA A 53 -17.73 3.55 -1.86
CA ALA A 53 -18.37 3.13 -3.10
C ALA A 53 -19.64 3.95 -3.40
N SER A 54 -20.47 4.17 -2.37
CA SER A 54 -21.66 5.00 -2.49
C SER A 54 -21.30 6.46 -2.81
N ALA A 55 -20.25 7.01 -2.17
CA ALA A 55 -19.76 8.36 -2.45
C ALA A 55 -19.24 8.51 -3.89
N MET A 56 -18.66 7.45 -4.48
CA MET A 56 -18.25 7.44 -5.89
C MET A 56 -19.45 7.45 -6.85
N GLY A 57 -20.65 7.10 -6.37
CA GLY A 57 -21.88 7.05 -7.17
C GLY A 57 -22.23 5.67 -7.71
N LEU A 58 -21.56 4.61 -7.23
CA LEU A 58 -21.90 3.22 -7.54
C LEU A 58 -23.31 2.90 -7.05
N ASP A 59 -24.04 2.10 -7.82
CA ASP A 59 -25.33 1.55 -7.45
C ASP A 59 -25.19 0.34 -6.51
N GLY A 60 -24.00 -0.25 -6.40
CA GLY A 60 -23.80 -1.41 -5.54
C GLY A 60 -22.54 -2.22 -5.77
N PHE A 61 -22.48 -3.35 -5.07
CA PHE A 61 -21.46 -4.38 -5.27
C PHE A 61 -22.04 -5.68 -5.84
N ALA A 62 -21.30 -6.26 -6.78
CA ALA A 62 -21.42 -7.66 -7.18
C ALA A 62 -20.55 -8.50 -6.23
N LEU A 63 -21.17 -9.14 -5.25
CA LEU A 63 -20.48 -9.89 -4.19
C LEU A 63 -20.01 -11.25 -4.72
N ASN A 64 -18.75 -11.32 -5.14
CA ASN A 64 -18.10 -12.55 -5.60
C ASN A 64 -17.85 -13.50 -4.43
N ILE A 65 -18.38 -14.71 -4.54
CA ILE A 65 -18.26 -15.74 -3.52
C ILE A 65 -17.76 -17.03 -4.17
N GLY A 66 -16.54 -17.45 -3.81
CA GLY A 66 -15.96 -18.72 -4.24
C GLY A 66 -16.45 -19.93 -3.43
N ASP A 67 -16.28 -19.92 -2.10
CA ASP A 67 -16.78 -21.00 -1.24
C ASP A 67 -17.95 -20.50 -0.36
N PRO A 68 -19.22 -20.79 -0.74
CA PRO A 68 -20.38 -20.31 0.01
C PRO A 68 -20.52 -20.93 1.41
N SER A 69 -19.72 -21.95 1.75
CA SER A 69 -19.78 -22.63 3.04
C SER A 69 -18.88 -22.02 4.13
N GLN A 70 -18.01 -21.08 3.77
CA GLN A 70 -17.12 -20.42 4.74
C GLN A 70 -17.89 -19.52 5.70
N ALA A 71 -17.53 -19.56 6.99
CA ALA A 71 -18.22 -18.80 8.03
C ALA A 71 -18.16 -17.28 7.80
N PHE A 72 -17.02 -16.78 7.30
CA PHE A 72 -16.82 -15.36 7.05
C PHE A 72 -17.74 -14.83 5.94
N VAL A 73 -18.26 -15.66 5.03
CA VAL A 73 -19.14 -15.22 3.94
C VAL A 73 -20.43 -14.64 4.53
N ARG A 74 -21.14 -15.41 5.36
CA ARG A 74 -22.38 -14.94 6.00
C ARG A 74 -22.13 -13.76 6.94
N GLN A 75 -21.00 -13.78 7.63
CA GLN A 75 -20.62 -12.68 8.51
C GLN A 75 -20.43 -11.36 7.74
N THR A 76 -19.66 -11.39 6.65
CA THR A 76 -19.41 -10.24 5.78
C THR A 76 -20.70 -9.75 5.14
N LEU A 77 -21.54 -10.66 4.63
CA LEU A 77 -22.84 -10.31 4.07
C LEU A 77 -23.72 -9.60 5.12
N ASN A 78 -23.74 -10.07 6.37
CA ASN A 78 -24.52 -9.42 7.43
C ASN A 78 -24.02 -8.01 7.74
N TYR A 79 -22.70 -7.80 7.81
CA TYR A 79 -22.11 -6.46 7.97
C TYR A 79 -22.56 -5.52 6.85
N MET A 80 -22.57 -6.01 5.60
CA MET A 80 -22.87 -5.18 4.44
C MET A 80 -24.36 -4.90 4.23
N PHE A 81 -25.22 -5.92 4.30
CA PHE A 81 -26.63 -5.80 3.89
C PHE A 81 -27.44 -4.90 4.81
N ASP A 82 -27.34 -5.07 6.12
CA ASP A 82 -28.05 -4.24 7.10
C ASP A 82 -27.54 -2.80 7.06
N TYR A 83 -26.21 -2.62 7.01
CA TYR A 83 -25.59 -1.30 6.93
C TYR A 83 -25.98 -0.53 5.68
N ALA A 84 -25.96 -1.17 4.50
CA ALA A 84 -26.39 -0.57 3.25
C ALA A 84 -27.87 -0.15 3.31
N ARG A 85 -28.76 -1.04 3.81
CA ARG A 85 -30.20 -0.72 3.95
C ARG A 85 -30.41 0.53 4.81
N ASP A 86 -29.72 0.61 5.93
CA ASP A 86 -30.02 1.60 6.97
C ASP A 86 -29.32 2.96 6.72
N ASN A 87 -28.15 2.95 6.07
CA ASN A 87 -27.32 4.16 5.90
C ASN A 87 -27.21 4.64 4.45
N TYR A 88 -27.33 3.73 3.47
CA TYR A 88 -27.18 4.02 2.04
C TYR A 88 -28.29 3.32 1.24
N PRO A 89 -29.58 3.69 1.44
CA PRO A 89 -30.72 2.93 0.93
C PRO A 89 -30.78 2.81 -0.60
N ASP A 90 -30.04 3.63 -1.35
CA ASP A 90 -29.90 3.56 -2.80
C ASP A 90 -28.74 2.66 -3.25
N PHE A 91 -27.79 2.35 -2.36
CA PHE A 91 -26.71 1.40 -2.61
C PHE A 91 -27.20 -0.03 -2.38
N LYS A 92 -26.94 -0.92 -3.34
CA LYS A 92 -27.47 -2.27 -3.37
C LYS A 92 -26.36 -3.32 -3.42
N LEU A 93 -26.72 -4.55 -3.14
CA LEU A 93 -25.81 -5.68 -3.17
C LEU A 93 -26.49 -6.82 -3.92
N PHE A 94 -25.75 -7.60 -4.68
CA PHE A 94 -26.23 -8.87 -5.23
C PHE A 94 -25.13 -9.92 -5.24
N ILE A 95 -25.52 -11.17 -5.31
CA ILE A 95 -24.58 -12.30 -5.28
C ILE A 95 -24.07 -12.58 -6.68
N SER A 96 -22.73 -12.62 -6.82
CA SER A 96 -22.02 -13.14 -7.98
C SER A 96 -21.41 -14.50 -7.60
N MET A 97 -21.86 -15.58 -8.24
CA MET A 97 -21.41 -16.92 -7.92
C MET A 97 -20.12 -17.24 -8.67
N ASP A 98 -19.01 -17.43 -7.95
CA ASP A 98 -17.76 -17.89 -8.56
C ASP A 98 -17.69 -19.41 -8.58
N LEU A 99 -18.26 -19.99 -9.63
CA LEU A 99 -18.32 -21.43 -9.81
C LEU A 99 -16.94 -22.05 -10.11
N TRP A 100 -15.97 -21.25 -10.57
CA TRP A 100 -14.62 -21.74 -10.81
C TRP A 100 -13.87 -21.94 -9.49
N ALA A 101 -13.88 -20.92 -8.62
CA ALA A 101 -13.34 -21.03 -7.27
C ALA A 101 -14.12 -22.05 -6.41
N ALA A 102 -15.45 -22.10 -6.56
CA ALA A 102 -16.30 -23.10 -5.90
C ALA A 102 -15.87 -24.53 -6.23
N GLY A 103 -15.54 -24.81 -7.50
CA GLY A 103 -15.03 -26.11 -7.93
C GLY A 103 -13.78 -26.53 -7.16
N SER A 104 -12.84 -25.61 -6.94
CA SER A 104 -11.63 -25.82 -6.13
C SER A 104 -11.97 -26.15 -4.66
N ALA A 105 -13.03 -25.54 -4.12
CA ALA A 105 -13.58 -25.84 -2.80
C ALA A 105 -14.49 -27.09 -2.76
N LYS A 106 -14.59 -27.83 -3.88
CA LYS A 106 -15.49 -28.99 -4.06
C LYS A 106 -16.97 -28.64 -3.82
N LYS A 107 -17.35 -27.43 -4.25
CA LYS A 107 -18.71 -26.89 -4.25
C LYS A 107 -19.23 -26.77 -5.68
N GLY A 108 -20.54 -26.65 -5.82
CA GLY A 108 -21.21 -26.41 -7.09
C GLY A 108 -22.38 -25.45 -6.96
N LEU A 109 -23.13 -25.30 -8.05
CA LEU A 109 -24.25 -24.36 -8.18
C LEU A 109 -25.26 -24.45 -7.01
N ASP A 110 -25.65 -25.66 -6.63
CA ASP A 110 -26.66 -25.88 -5.57
C ASP A 110 -26.16 -25.50 -4.16
N ASP A 111 -24.85 -25.41 -3.94
CA ASP A 111 -24.29 -24.99 -2.63
C ASP A 111 -24.57 -23.51 -2.32
N PHE A 112 -24.90 -22.70 -3.34
CA PHE A 112 -25.27 -21.29 -3.18
C PHE A 112 -26.73 -21.09 -2.78
N ASP A 113 -27.59 -22.11 -2.91
CA ASP A 113 -29.04 -21.99 -2.69
C ASP A 113 -29.38 -21.51 -1.26
N GLY A 114 -28.54 -21.87 -0.29
CA GLY A 114 -28.68 -21.40 1.09
C GLY A 114 -28.50 -19.89 1.23
N LEU A 115 -27.47 -19.32 0.61
CA LEU A 115 -27.21 -17.88 0.65
C LEU A 115 -28.29 -17.12 -0.11
N LEU A 116 -28.62 -17.58 -1.32
CA LEU A 116 -29.64 -16.94 -2.15
C LEU A 116 -30.99 -16.85 -1.43
N ARG A 117 -31.44 -17.94 -0.82
CA ARG A 117 -32.70 -17.96 -0.05
C ARG A 117 -32.71 -16.99 1.12
N ASP A 118 -31.57 -16.79 1.78
CA ASP A 118 -31.48 -15.96 2.97
C ASP A 118 -31.38 -14.46 2.66
N TYR A 119 -30.77 -14.08 1.51
CA TYR A 119 -30.47 -12.67 1.20
C TYR A 119 -31.29 -12.06 0.06
N MET A 120 -31.81 -12.83 -0.91
CA MET A 120 -32.53 -12.28 -2.07
C MET A 120 -33.79 -11.45 -1.71
N GLY A 121 -34.37 -11.70 -0.54
CA GLY A 121 -35.50 -10.93 -0.01
C GLY A 121 -35.11 -9.65 0.74
N HIS A 122 -33.81 -9.37 0.93
CA HIS A 122 -33.33 -8.26 1.74
C HIS A 122 -33.60 -6.89 1.07
N GLY A 123 -33.86 -5.85 1.87
CA GLY A 123 -34.20 -4.51 1.35
C GLY A 123 -33.06 -3.79 0.60
N ALA A 124 -31.82 -4.20 0.85
CA ALA A 124 -30.63 -3.75 0.12
C ALA A 124 -30.24 -4.67 -1.05
N TYR A 125 -31.02 -5.73 -1.35
CA TYR A 125 -30.72 -6.60 -2.48
C TYR A 125 -31.11 -5.94 -3.81
N TYR A 126 -30.21 -5.95 -4.81
CA TYR A 126 -30.48 -5.34 -6.11
C TYR A 126 -31.52 -6.15 -6.89
N LYS A 127 -32.43 -5.47 -7.59
CA LYS A 127 -33.49 -6.10 -8.38
C LYS A 127 -33.39 -5.66 -9.83
N GLY A 128 -33.55 -6.62 -10.73
CA GLY A 128 -33.65 -6.36 -12.15
C GLY A 128 -34.92 -5.59 -12.53
N PRO A 129 -35.04 -5.16 -13.80
CA PRO A 129 -36.17 -4.37 -14.29
C PRO A 129 -37.51 -5.12 -14.26
N ASN A 130 -37.48 -6.46 -14.14
CA ASN A 130 -38.66 -7.30 -13.94
C ASN A 130 -39.10 -7.40 -12.46
N GLY A 131 -38.35 -6.77 -11.54
CA GLY A 131 -38.62 -6.79 -10.10
C GLY A 131 -38.07 -8.01 -9.37
N TYR A 132 -37.40 -8.93 -10.07
CA TYR A 132 -36.79 -10.11 -9.46
C TYR A 132 -35.35 -9.83 -8.98
N PRO A 133 -34.86 -10.55 -7.95
CA PRO A 133 -33.51 -10.38 -7.43
C PRO A 133 -32.47 -10.67 -8.52
N PHE A 134 -31.50 -9.78 -8.65
CA PHE A 134 -30.43 -9.87 -9.64
C PHE A 134 -29.37 -10.88 -9.18
N VAL A 135 -28.93 -11.79 -10.05
CA VAL A 135 -27.85 -12.75 -9.77
C VAL A 135 -26.91 -12.80 -10.96
N SER A 136 -25.61 -12.81 -10.70
CA SER A 136 -24.56 -13.00 -11.72
C SER A 136 -23.62 -14.15 -11.36
N THR A 137 -22.64 -14.39 -12.22
CA THR A 137 -21.58 -15.39 -12.03
C THR A 137 -20.24 -14.84 -12.53
N PHE A 138 -19.15 -15.40 -12.03
CA PHE A 138 -17.80 -15.21 -12.63
C PHE A 138 -17.56 -16.12 -13.84
N ALA A 139 -18.25 -17.26 -13.94
CA ALA A 139 -18.11 -18.20 -15.05
C ALA A 139 -19.38 -19.06 -15.21
N ASP A 140 -19.44 -19.86 -16.28
CA ASP A 140 -20.50 -20.84 -16.54
C ASP A 140 -20.39 -22.11 -15.65
N GLY A 141 -19.24 -22.28 -15.00
CA GLY A 141 -18.93 -23.43 -14.15
C GLY A 141 -18.77 -24.74 -14.92
N GLY A 142 -18.63 -24.71 -16.25
CA GLY A 142 -18.60 -25.89 -17.11
C GLY A 142 -19.92 -26.67 -17.13
N LEU A 143 -21.03 -26.03 -16.77
CA LEU A 143 -22.36 -26.64 -16.71
C LEU A 143 -23.11 -26.49 -18.03
N HIS A 144 -24.14 -27.32 -18.25
CA HIS A 144 -24.98 -27.25 -19.45
C HIS A 144 -26.20 -26.36 -19.26
N ASN A 145 -26.77 -25.87 -20.37
CA ASN A 145 -27.99 -25.06 -20.35
C ASN A 145 -29.15 -25.72 -19.58
N THR A 146 -29.34 -27.03 -19.72
CA THR A 146 -30.38 -27.79 -19.00
C THR A 146 -30.18 -27.76 -17.49
N THR A 147 -28.93 -27.82 -17.01
CA THR A 147 -28.63 -27.74 -15.58
C THR A 147 -28.96 -26.36 -15.03
N TRP A 148 -28.62 -25.31 -15.76
CA TRP A 148 -28.99 -23.95 -15.41
C TRP A 148 -30.50 -23.71 -15.45
N MET A 149 -31.20 -24.26 -16.45
CA MET A 149 -32.67 -24.22 -16.52
C MET A 149 -33.31 -24.94 -15.34
N ASP A 150 -32.83 -26.13 -14.99
CA ASP A 150 -33.32 -26.89 -13.83
C ASP A 150 -33.10 -26.10 -12.53
N TRP A 151 -31.95 -25.45 -12.39
CA TRP A 151 -31.67 -24.58 -11.25
C TRP A 151 -32.61 -23.36 -11.21
N ARG A 152 -32.79 -22.62 -12.32
CA ARG A 152 -33.73 -21.48 -12.37
C ARG A 152 -35.17 -21.90 -12.07
N ASN A 153 -35.58 -23.09 -12.51
CA ASN A 153 -36.90 -23.64 -12.22
C ASN A 153 -37.12 -23.90 -10.72
N LYS A 154 -36.07 -24.21 -9.93
CA LYS A 154 -36.17 -24.33 -8.45
C LYS A 154 -36.62 -23.01 -7.81
N TRP A 155 -36.29 -21.89 -8.44
CA TRP A 155 -36.66 -20.54 -8.03
C TRP A 155 -37.91 -20.02 -8.73
N ALA A 156 -38.70 -20.91 -9.35
CA ALA A 156 -39.89 -20.56 -10.15
C ALA A 156 -39.62 -19.52 -11.26
N ASN A 157 -38.36 -19.44 -11.73
CA ASN A 157 -37.87 -18.41 -12.66
C ASN A 157 -38.02 -16.96 -12.13
N GLU A 158 -38.08 -16.78 -10.81
CA GLU A 158 -38.15 -15.48 -10.12
C GLU A 158 -36.75 -14.93 -9.78
N ILE A 159 -35.82 -15.04 -10.72
CA ILE A 159 -34.45 -14.50 -10.66
C ILE A 159 -34.21 -13.67 -11.91
N TYR A 160 -33.57 -12.51 -11.81
CA TYR A 160 -33.04 -11.80 -12.97
C TYR A 160 -31.57 -12.18 -13.17
N PHE A 161 -31.27 -13.01 -14.16
CA PHE A 161 -29.98 -13.70 -14.27
C PHE A 161 -29.09 -13.11 -15.37
N VAL A 162 -27.93 -12.56 -14.98
CA VAL A 162 -26.95 -11.92 -15.87
C VAL A 162 -25.57 -12.54 -15.61
N PRO A 163 -25.30 -13.77 -16.09
CA PRO A 163 -24.04 -14.45 -15.84
C PRO A 163 -22.90 -13.98 -16.76
N ASP A 164 -21.68 -14.26 -16.33
CA ASP A 164 -20.54 -14.34 -17.24
C ASP A 164 -20.41 -15.76 -17.80
N PHE A 165 -20.73 -15.91 -19.08
CA PHE A 165 -20.55 -17.15 -19.87
C PHE A 165 -19.55 -16.92 -21.02
N ASP A 166 -18.67 -15.93 -20.90
CA ASP A 166 -17.84 -15.48 -22.02
C ASP A 166 -16.76 -16.47 -22.47
N GLY A 167 -16.44 -17.45 -21.62
CA GLY A 167 -15.58 -18.59 -21.93
C GLY A 167 -16.22 -19.65 -22.83
N THR A 168 -17.53 -19.56 -23.12
CA THR A 168 -18.25 -20.55 -23.93
C THR A 168 -18.10 -20.30 -25.43
N GLU A 169 -18.08 -21.39 -26.21
CA GLU A 169 -17.89 -21.33 -27.66
C GLU A 169 -19.01 -20.55 -28.35
N GLY A 170 -18.66 -19.54 -29.15
CA GLY A 170 -19.61 -18.72 -29.92
C GLY A 170 -20.04 -17.42 -29.23
N TYR A 171 -19.73 -17.22 -27.94
CA TYR A 171 -20.12 -16.03 -27.17
C TYR A 171 -19.65 -14.72 -27.83
N TYR A 172 -18.34 -14.57 -28.03
CA TYR A 172 -17.75 -13.34 -28.61
C TYR A 172 -18.07 -13.12 -30.10
N LEU A 173 -18.66 -14.12 -30.75
CA LEU A 173 -19.15 -14.01 -32.13
C LEU A 173 -20.65 -13.67 -32.19
N SER A 174 -21.33 -13.64 -31.05
CA SER A 174 -22.80 -13.60 -30.98
C SER A 174 -23.42 -14.65 -31.91
N ASP A 175 -22.88 -15.87 -31.90
CA ASP A 175 -23.30 -16.92 -32.83
C ASP A 175 -24.80 -17.25 -32.62
N PRO A 176 -25.61 -17.38 -33.69
CA PRO A 176 -27.00 -17.81 -33.56
C PRO A 176 -27.19 -19.12 -32.78
N ALA A 177 -26.27 -20.08 -32.90
CA ALA A 177 -26.31 -21.33 -32.15
C ALA A 177 -26.04 -21.13 -30.66
N TRP A 178 -25.24 -20.13 -30.29
CA TRP A 178 -25.03 -19.75 -28.89
C TRP A 178 -26.34 -19.25 -28.28
N TRP A 179 -27.03 -18.35 -28.99
CA TRP A 179 -28.32 -17.81 -28.55
C TRP A 179 -29.44 -18.87 -28.51
N GLU A 180 -29.47 -19.81 -29.46
CA GLU A 180 -30.39 -20.96 -29.41
C GLU A 180 -30.15 -21.82 -28.15
N TYR A 181 -28.88 -21.99 -27.75
CA TYR A 181 -28.53 -22.84 -26.62
C TYR A 181 -28.70 -22.16 -25.26
N TRP A 182 -28.32 -20.88 -25.14
CA TRP A 182 -28.24 -20.15 -23.87
C TRP A 182 -29.32 -19.07 -23.69
N GLY A 183 -29.96 -18.60 -24.77
CA GLY A 183 -30.84 -17.42 -24.73
C GLY A 183 -32.04 -17.54 -23.79
N ASP A 184 -32.58 -18.74 -23.61
CA ASP A 184 -33.68 -19.00 -22.67
C ASP A 184 -33.21 -19.10 -21.21
N VAL A 185 -31.91 -19.34 -20.99
CA VAL A 185 -31.32 -19.45 -19.65
C VAL A 185 -31.16 -18.07 -19.00
N VAL A 186 -30.82 -17.06 -19.79
CA VAL A 186 -30.33 -15.76 -19.29
C VAL A 186 -31.32 -14.62 -19.51
N ASP A 187 -31.31 -13.61 -18.65
CA ASP A 187 -32.02 -12.34 -18.84
C ASP A 187 -31.10 -11.22 -19.36
N GLY A 188 -29.79 -11.41 -19.19
CA GLY A 188 -28.71 -10.60 -19.73
C GLY A 188 -27.40 -11.37 -19.74
N ILE A 189 -26.33 -10.78 -20.25
CA ILE A 189 -25.00 -11.39 -20.24
C ILE A 189 -23.94 -10.40 -19.74
N PHE A 190 -22.92 -10.91 -19.08
CA PHE A 190 -21.73 -10.18 -18.64
C PHE A 190 -20.50 -10.69 -19.40
N SER A 191 -19.53 -9.82 -19.69
CA SER A 191 -18.22 -10.20 -20.25
C SER A 191 -17.09 -9.79 -19.30
N TRP A 192 -16.39 -10.76 -18.73
CA TRP A 192 -15.22 -10.55 -17.86
C TRP A 192 -13.93 -10.44 -18.67
N GLU A 193 -13.63 -11.46 -19.47
CA GLU A 193 -12.34 -11.67 -20.13
C GLU A 193 -12.03 -10.58 -21.17
N SER A 194 -13.06 -10.04 -21.82
CA SER A 194 -12.89 -8.92 -22.74
C SER A 194 -12.39 -7.64 -22.08
N THR A 195 -12.45 -7.52 -20.74
CA THR A 195 -12.07 -6.30 -20.00
C THR A 195 -10.61 -5.89 -20.21
N TRP A 196 -9.75 -6.84 -20.60
CA TRP A 196 -8.35 -6.58 -20.87
C TRP A 196 -7.94 -7.15 -22.24
N PRO A 197 -6.86 -6.63 -22.86
CA PRO A 197 -6.24 -7.26 -24.01
C PRO A 197 -5.81 -8.70 -23.72
N LEU A 198 -5.78 -9.52 -24.77
CA LEU A 198 -5.16 -10.85 -24.69
C LEU A 198 -3.72 -10.76 -24.17
N ARG A 199 -3.28 -11.76 -23.39
CA ARG A 199 -1.91 -11.80 -22.86
C ARG A 199 -0.89 -11.67 -23.98
N GLY A 200 0.10 -10.79 -23.79
CA GLY A 200 1.12 -10.45 -24.79
C GLY A 200 0.67 -9.48 -25.89
N SER A 201 -0.60 -9.08 -25.94
CA SER A 201 -1.09 -8.03 -26.84
C SER A 201 -0.89 -6.64 -26.24
N THR A 202 -0.53 -5.67 -27.06
CA THR A 202 -0.48 -4.24 -26.70
C THR A 202 -1.69 -3.46 -27.22
N GLN A 203 -2.71 -4.13 -27.78
CA GLN A 203 -3.88 -3.50 -28.40
C GLN A 203 -4.96 -3.13 -27.35
N THR A 204 -4.67 -2.15 -26.51
CA THR A 204 -5.58 -1.62 -25.47
C THR A 204 -6.80 -0.88 -26.02
N SER A 205 -6.72 -0.34 -27.24
CA SER A 205 -7.82 0.35 -27.91
C SER A 205 -8.82 -0.59 -28.62
N TYR A 206 -8.59 -1.91 -28.64
CA TYR A 206 -9.47 -2.86 -29.30
C TYR A 206 -10.75 -3.12 -28.46
N TRP A 207 -11.93 -2.89 -29.05
CA TRP A 207 -13.23 -2.97 -28.36
C TRP A 207 -14.35 -3.62 -29.21
N LYS A 208 -13.98 -4.30 -30.31
CA LYS A 208 -14.98 -4.85 -31.25
C LYS A 208 -15.78 -6.00 -30.66
N ASN A 209 -15.18 -6.79 -29.77
CA ASN A 209 -15.85 -7.92 -29.15
C ASN A 209 -17.07 -7.44 -28.34
N GLU A 210 -16.90 -6.37 -27.56
CA GLU A 210 -17.95 -5.76 -26.76
C GLU A 210 -19.06 -5.19 -27.62
N SER A 211 -18.72 -4.63 -28.79
CA SER A 211 -19.74 -4.17 -29.75
C SER A 211 -20.63 -5.31 -30.23
N TRP A 212 -20.03 -6.42 -30.66
CA TRP A 212 -20.75 -7.56 -31.20
C TRP A 212 -21.58 -8.27 -30.13
N VAL A 213 -21.02 -8.47 -28.94
CA VAL A 213 -21.73 -9.08 -27.81
C VAL A 213 -22.92 -8.22 -27.40
N ARG A 214 -22.73 -6.90 -27.27
CA ARG A 214 -23.81 -5.94 -26.97
C ARG A 214 -24.91 -5.96 -28.03
N GLU A 215 -24.55 -5.90 -29.31
CA GLU A 215 -25.51 -5.96 -30.41
C GLU A 215 -26.29 -7.28 -30.42
N GLY A 216 -25.60 -8.39 -30.15
CA GLY A 216 -26.19 -9.71 -29.96
C GLY A 216 -27.23 -9.72 -28.85
N ALA A 217 -26.87 -9.26 -27.67
CA ALA A 217 -27.78 -9.19 -26.52
C ALA A 217 -29.02 -8.36 -26.83
N PHE A 218 -28.84 -7.18 -27.44
CA PHE A 218 -29.96 -6.27 -27.74
C PHE A 218 -30.88 -6.83 -28.82
N SER A 219 -30.34 -7.54 -29.81
CA SER A 219 -31.13 -8.20 -30.85
C SER A 219 -32.02 -9.33 -30.31
N HIS A 220 -31.68 -9.88 -29.13
CA HIS A 220 -32.44 -10.92 -28.44
C HIS A 220 -33.21 -10.40 -27.20
N GLU A 221 -33.36 -9.07 -27.08
CA GLU A 221 -34.05 -8.41 -25.96
C GLU A 221 -33.46 -8.75 -24.58
N LYS A 222 -32.14 -8.98 -24.53
CA LYS A 222 -31.37 -9.26 -23.30
C LYS A 222 -30.53 -8.06 -22.91
N ALA A 223 -30.30 -7.90 -21.61
CA ALA A 223 -29.41 -6.85 -21.11
C ALA A 223 -27.94 -7.21 -21.33
N TYR A 224 -27.09 -6.18 -21.39
CA TYR A 224 -25.64 -6.35 -21.41
C TYR A 224 -24.99 -5.65 -20.22
N MET A 225 -24.12 -6.39 -19.53
CA MET A 225 -23.20 -5.87 -18.52
C MET A 225 -21.78 -5.86 -19.10
N MET A 226 -21.17 -4.69 -19.18
CA MET A 226 -19.80 -4.54 -19.70
C MET A 226 -18.80 -4.40 -18.53
N GLY A 227 -17.70 -5.15 -18.58
CA GLY A 227 -16.59 -5.01 -17.65
C GLY A 227 -15.70 -3.78 -17.93
N LEU A 228 -15.25 -3.12 -16.85
CA LEU A 228 -14.34 -1.98 -16.91
C LEU A 228 -13.18 -2.16 -15.94
N SER A 229 -11.94 -2.06 -16.42
CA SER A 229 -10.72 -2.17 -15.59
C SER A 229 -9.55 -1.41 -16.22
N MET A 230 -8.47 -1.24 -15.45
CA MET A 230 -7.20 -0.68 -15.92
C MET A 230 -6.33 -1.75 -16.57
N LEU A 231 -5.63 -2.56 -15.77
CA LEU A 231 -4.78 -3.65 -16.22
C LEU A 231 -5.07 -4.89 -15.36
N GLN A 232 -4.45 -6.02 -15.65
CA GLN A 232 -4.48 -7.19 -14.75
C GLN A 232 -3.05 -7.63 -14.51
N TYR A 233 -2.61 -7.62 -13.26
CA TYR A 233 -1.31 -8.17 -12.86
C TYR A 233 -1.51 -9.06 -11.63
N LYS A 234 -1.17 -10.33 -11.79
CA LYS A 234 -1.31 -11.34 -10.73
C LYS A 234 0.00 -12.06 -10.57
N ASN A 235 0.48 -12.14 -9.33
CA ASN A 235 1.66 -12.91 -8.97
C ASN A 235 1.45 -13.64 -7.63
N SER A 236 0.46 -14.53 -7.62
CA SER A 236 -0.04 -15.25 -6.45
C SER A 236 -0.88 -16.44 -6.88
N TYR A 237 -1.21 -17.35 -5.95
CA TYR A 237 -2.08 -18.50 -6.21
C TYR A 237 -1.66 -19.34 -7.41
N GLU A 238 -0.37 -19.69 -7.48
CA GLU A 238 0.24 -20.46 -8.58
C GLU A 238 0.08 -19.82 -9.96
N THR A 239 -0.22 -18.51 -10.00
CA THR A 239 -0.45 -17.75 -11.23
C THR A 239 0.50 -16.56 -11.27
N ASN A 240 1.16 -16.38 -12.41
CA ASN A 240 2.01 -15.24 -12.69
C ASN A 240 1.72 -14.72 -14.10
N LEU A 241 0.89 -13.68 -14.20
CA LEU A 241 0.43 -13.12 -15.47
C LEU A 241 0.32 -11.60 -15.44
N TYR A 242 0.37 -11.03 -16.65
CA TYR A 242 0.17 -9.62 -16.91
C TYR A 242 -0.62 -9.42 -18.21
N ARG A 243 -1.64 -8.56 -18.15
CA ARG A 243 -2.35 -8.04 -19.31
C ARG A 243 -2.10 -6.54 -19.42
N ALA A 244 -1.71 -6.10 -20.62
CA ALA A 244 -1.41 -4.70 -20.89
C ALA A 244 -2.60 -3.81 -20.55
N GLY A 245 -2.34 -2.67 -19.92
CA GLY A 245 -3.42 -1.78 -19.53
C GLY A 245 -3.00 -0.40 -19.07
N GLU A 246 -1.78 0.02 -19.42
CA GLU A 246 -1.28 1.37 -19.18
C GLU A 246 -2.28 2.40 -19.69
N ASP A 247 -2.95 2.21 -20.83
CA ASP A 247 -3.99 3.13 -21.35
C ASP A 247 -5.35 2.45 -21.63
N ASN A 248 -5.54 1.20 -21.20
CA ASN A 248 -6.77 0.43 -21.46
C ASN A 248 -8.01 1.06 -20.82
N LEU A 249 -7.95 1.49 -19.55
CA LEU A 249 -9.08 2.18 -18.92
C LEU A 249 -9.49 3.41 -19.72
N SER A 250 -8.50 4.18 -20.20
CA SER A 250 -8.76 5.41 -20.94
C SER A 250 -9.50 5.16 -22.25
N TRP A 251 -9.04 4.16 -23.01
CA TRP A 251 -9.72 3.74 -24.23
C TRP A 251 -11.11 3.18 -23.95
N ARG A 252 -11.30 2.42 -22.86
CA ARG A 252 -12.62 1.87 -22.52
C ARG A 252 -13.63 2.96 -22.19
N LEU A 253 -13.25 3.94 -21.37
CA LEU A 253 -14.11 5.09 -21.06
C LEU A 253 -14.48 5.86 -22.33
N PHE A 254 -13.50 6.12 -23.20
CA PHE A 254 -13.70 6.80 -24.47
C PHE A 254 -14.62 6.03 -25.43
N ASN A 255 -14.41 4.73 -25.57
CA ASN A 255 -15.21 3.87 -26.45
C ASN A 255 -16.65 3.78 -25.92
N LEU A 256 -16.83 3.59 -24.61
CA LEU A 256 -18.14 3.48 -23.97
C LEU A 256 -18.99 4.75 -24.12
N GLN A 257 -18.37 5.94 -24.03
CA GLN A 257 -19.05 7.21 -24.27
C GLN A 257 -19.59 7.35 -25.72
N GLN A 258 -19.01 6.59 -26.66
CA GLN A 258 -19.43 6.54 -28.06
C GLN A 258 -20.38 5.38 -28.37
N MET A 259 -20.60 4.45 -27.43
CA MET A 259 -21.50 3.33 -27.65
C MET A 259 -22.95 3.79 -27.58
N SER A 260 -23.68 3.60 -28.69
CA SER A 260 -25.11 3.88 -28.76
C SER A 260 -25.88 2.72 -29.42
N PRO A 261 -26.88 2.13 -28.75
CA PRO A 261 -27.21 2.32 -27.33
C PRO A 261 -26.11 1.80 -26.40
N ALA A 262 -25.88 2.51 -25.29
CA ALA A 262 -24.97 2.07 -24.24
C ALA A 262 -25.50 0.78 -23.55
N PRO A 263 -24.61 -0.04 -22.96
CA PRO A 263 -25.01 -1.17 -22.10
C PRO A 263 -26.00 -0.74 -21.00
N GLU A 264 -26.81 -1.67 -20.48
CA GLU A 264 -27.65 -1.39 -19.30
C GLU A 264 -26.82 -1.39 -18.02
N TYR A 265 -25.77 -2.20 -17.96
CA TYR A 265 -24.97 -2.38 -16.74
C TYR A 265 -23.48 -2.23 -17.02
N ILE A 266 -22.76 -1.71 -16.03
CA ILE A 266 -21.30 -1.71 -15.99
C ILE A 266 -20.88 -2.39 -14.70
N GLU A 267 -19.87 -3.27 -14.78
CA GLU A 267 -19.19 -3.81 -13.61
C GLU A 267 -17.72 -3.39 -13.64
N ILE A 268 -17.30 -2.60 -12.65
CA ILE A 268 -15.92 -2.19 -12.49
C ILE A 268 -15.16 -3.32 -11.81
N LEU A 269 -14.10 -3.79 -12.47
CA LEU A 269 -13.24 -4.88 -12.04
C LEU A 269 -11.94 -4.28 -11.51
N THR A 270 -11.76 -4.15 -10.21
CA THR A 270 -12.63 -4.59 -9.08
C THR A 270 -12.62 -3.56 -7.94
N TRP A 271 -13.41 -3.77 -6.89
CA TRP A 271 -13.31 -2.96 -5.67
C TRP A 271 -12.06 -3.34 -4.86
N ASN A 272 -11.87 -4.59 -4.47
CA ASN A 272 -10.85 -4.99 -3.48
C ASN A 272 -9.99 -6.20 -3.87
N ASP A 273 -9.87 -6.54 -5.16
CA ASP A 273 -9.03 -7.66 -5.59
C ASP A 273 -7.55 -7.26 -5.70
N GLY A 274 -6.89 -7.16 -4.55
CA GLY A 274 -5.45 -6.91 -4.43
C GLY A 274 -4.57 -7.89 -5.20
N PRO A 275 -4.77 -9.22 -5.05
CA PRO A 275 -3.99 -10.23 -5.75
C PRO A 275 -3.96 -10.12 -7.29
N GLU A 276 -4.92 -9.42 -7.91
CA GLU A 276 -4.96 -9.22 -9.36
C GLU A 276 -4.69 -7.76 -9.81
N SER A 277 -4.37 -6.88 -8.85
CA SER A 277 -3.86 -5.52 -9.09
C SER A 277 -4.82 -4.59 -9.87
N HIS A 278 -6.11 -4.91 -9.90
CA HIS A 278 -7.12 -4.11 -10.59
C HIS A 278 -8.18 -3.51 -9.67
N TYR A 279 -7.94 -3.56 -8.36
CA TYR A 279 -8.76 -2.92 -7.36
C TYR A 279 -8.79 -1.39 -7.54
N ILE A 280 -9.90 -0.74 -7.19
CA ILE A 280 -10.03 0.72 -7.09
C ILE A 280 -10.48 1.17 -5.69
N GLY A 281 -10.88 0.20 -4.86
CA GLY A 281 -11.35 0.32 -3.49
C GLY A 281 -10.22 0.21 -2.48
N ASN A 282 -10.58 -0.05 -1.23
CA ASN A 282 -9.60 -0.21 -0.15
C ASN A 282 -9.09 -1.65 -0.14
N ILE A 283 -7.81 -1.84 0.19
CA ILE A 283 -7.25 -3.15 0.53
C ILE A 283 -7.03 -3.24 2.03
N TRP A 284 -7.74 -4.17 2.65
CA TRP A 284 -7.62 -4.42 4.08
C TRP A 284 -6.63 -5.56 4.37
N PRO A 285 -5.72 -5.40 5.35
CA PRO A 285 -4.75 -6.45 5.69
C PRO A 285 -5.41 -7.79 6.02
N GLU A 286 -6.57 -7.81 6.69
CA GLU A 286 -7.23 -9.06 7.04
C GLU A 286 -7.85 -9.83 5.84
N GLN A 287 -8.05 -9.16 4.71
CA GLN A 287 -8.47 -9.75 3.44
C GLN A 287 -7.27 -10.15 2.57
N ASN A 288 -6.15 -9.45 2.69
CA ASN A 288 -4.96 -9.64 1.88
C ASN A 288 -3.69 -9.74 2.75
N ASN A 289 -3.58 -10.80 3.56
CA ASN A 289 -2.44 -11.04 4.48
C ASN A 289 -1.45 -12.10 4.00
N GLU A 290 -1.63 -12.64 2.80
CA GLU A 290 -0.74 -13.67 2.26
C GLU A 290 0.60 -13.07 1.80
N THR A 291 1.68 -13.81 2.03
CA THR A 291 3.05 -13.34 1.74
C THR A 291 3.25 -12.91 0.29
N ALA A 292 2.64 -13.60 -0.68
CA ALA A 292 2.85 -13.27 -2.08
C ALA A 292 2.13 -11.96 -2.51
N PRO A 293 0.80 -11.83 -2.38
CA PRO A 293 0.08 -10.58 -2.67
C PRO A 293 0.55 -9.35 -1.88
N THR A 294 0.88 -9.49 -0.59
CA THR A 294 1.30 -8.36 0.25
C THR A 294 2.59 -7.68 -0.21
N ARG A 295 3.41 -8.36 -1.04
CA ARG A 295 4.59 -7.75 -1.67
C ARG A 295 4.26 -6.66 -2.68
N TYR A 296 3.10 -6.74 -3.34
CA TYR A 296 2.75 -5.82 -4.43
C TYR A 296 1.38 -5.19 -4.32
N ALA A 297 0.51 -5.59 -3.39
CA ALA A 297 -0.85 -5.10 -3.30
C ALA A 297 -1.23 -4.77 -1.84
N THR A 298 -0.80 -3.59 -1.37
CA THR A 298 -1.20 -3.04 -0.07
C THR A 298 -1.69 -1.62 -0.23
N GLN A 299 -2.62 -1.20 0.64
CA GLN A 299 -3.17 0.15 0.58
C GLN A 299 -2.10 1.24 0.71
N ALA A 300 -1.04 0.99 1.46
CA ALA A 300 -0.01 2.00 1.71
C ALA A 300 1.00 2.15 0.57
N ASN A 301 1.36 1.04 -0.08
CA ASN A 301 2.39 1.06 -1.12
C ASN A 301 1.78 1.18 -2.52
N PHE A 302 0.56 0.71 -2.72
CA PHE A 302 -0.13 0.70 -4.00
C PHE A 302 -1.59 1.18 -3.84
N PRO A 303 -1.83 2.40 -3.32
CA PRO A 303 -3.17 2.96 -3.30
C PRO A 303 -3.68 3.19 -4.72
N HIS A 304 -4.89 2.72 -5.02
CA HIS A 304 -5.56 2.90 -6.32
C HIS A 304 -6.73 3.88 -6.25
N ASP A 305 -7.02 4.43 -5.08
CA ASP A 305 -8.14 5.34 -4.85
C ASP A 305 -8.02 6.68 -5.59
N GLY A 306 -6.81 7.05 -6.04
CA GLY A 306 -6.60 8.24 -6.87
C GLY A 306 -7.34 8.22 -8.21
N ILE A 307 -7.83 7.06 -8.68
CA ILE A 307 -8.67 6.98 -9.89
C ILE A 307 -10.14 7.33 -9.63
N ARG A 308 -10.59 7.30 -8.36
CA ARG A 308 -12.02 7.38 -7.99
C ARG A 308 -12.68 8.68 -8.46
N PRO A 309 -12.08 9.89 -8.38
CA PRO A 309 -12.74 11.11 -8.85
C PRO A 309 -13.04 11.10 -10.37
N LEU A 310 -12.12 10.54 -11.16
CA LEU A 310 -12.30 10.34 -12.60
C LEU A 310 -13.48 9.40 -12.87
N LEU A 311 -13.50 8.24 -12.21
CA LEU A 311 -14.57 7.25 -12.36
C LEU A 311 -15.91 7.77 -11.85
N SER A 312 -15.94 8.54 -10.76
CA SER A 312 -17.18 9.14 -10.24
C SER A 312 -17.85 10.07 -11.26
N SER A 313 -17.05 10.89 -11.95
CA SER A 313 -17.55 11.79 -13.00
C SER A 313 -18.02 11.03 -14.24
N PHE A 314 -17.33 9.95 -14.60
CA PHE A 314 -17.79 9.02 -15.62
C PHE A 314 -19.14 8.39 -15.24
N ILE A 315 -19.26 7.83 -14.02
CA ILE A 315 -20.47 7.16 -13.52
C ILE A 315 -21.68 8.09 -13.56
N SER A 316 -21.51 9.32 -13.05
CA SER A 316 -22.56 10.33 -13.09
C SER A 316 -23.02 10.63 -14.52
N SER A 317 -22.07 10.83 -15.44
CA SER A 317 -22.35 11.14 -16.84
C SER A 317 -23.01 9.96 -17.58
N TYR A 318 -22.52 8.75 -17.35
CA TYR A 318 -23.06 7.51 -17.90
C TYR A 318 -24.51 7.29 -17.47
N LYS A 319 -24.79 7.38 -16.16
CA LYS A 319 -26.15 7.20 -15.63
C LYS A 319 -27.10 8.29 -16.13
N ALA A 320 -26.62 9.52 -16.29
CA ALA A 320 -27.40 10.62 -16.85
C ALA A 320 -27.56 10.56 -18.38
N GLY A 321 -26.81 9.70 -19.08
CA GLY A 321 -26.81 9.64 -20.54
C GLY A 321 -26.26 10.88 -21.22
N LYS A 322 -25.29 11.52 -20.57
CA LYS A 322 -24.60 12.66 -21.16
C LYS A 322 -23.64 12.20 -22.24
N GLU A 323 -23.65 12.91 -23.36
CA GLU A 323 -22.67 12.73 -24.44
C GLU A 323 -21.28 13.30 -24.09
N VAL A 324 -21.21 14.20 -23.11
CA VAL A 324 -19.98 14.85 -22.65
C VAL A 324 -19.85 14.64 -21.13
N MET A 325 -18.73 14.07 -20.70
CA MET A 325 -18.41 13.95 -19.27
C MET A 325 -18.16 15.34 -18.68
N GLU A 326 -18.59 15.57 -17.45
CA GLU A 326 -18.34 16.83 -16.73
C GLU A 326 -17.80 16.52 -15.33
N PRO A 327 -16.90 17.35 -14.78
CA PRO A 327 -16.46 17.18 -13.40
C PRO A 327 -17.63 17.46 -12.43
N PRO A 328 -17.49 17.12 -11.13
CA PRO A 328 -18.50 17.44 -10.14
C PRO A 328 -18.75 18.94 -10.06
N THR A 329 -19.96 19.34 -9.67
CA THR A 329 -20.34 20.75 -9.61
C THR A 329 -19.39 21.53 -8.70
N GLY A 330 -18.79 22.60 -9.21
CA GLY A 330 -17.85 23.45 -8.47
C GLY A 330 -16.37 23.09 -8.64
N TYR A 331 -16.05 22.04 -9.41
CA TYR A 331 -14.68 21.67 -9.76
C TYR A 331 -14.38 22.08 -11.21
N ASP A 332 -13.19 22.61 -11.44
CA ASP A 332 -12.69 22.92 -12.78
C ASP A 332 -12.27 21.66 -13.54
N ALA A 333 -11.72 20.69 -12.83
CA ALA A 333 -11.29 19.42 -13.39
C ALA A 333 -11.24 18.30 -12.33
N VAL A 334 -11.24 17.06 -12.80
CA VAL A 334 -10.85 15.87 -12.04
C VAL A 334 -10.02 14.95 -12.94
N GLY A 335 -9.12 14.16 -12.37
CA GLY A 335 -8.31 13.25 -13.16
C GLY A 335 -7.29 12.48 -12.35
N ALA A 336 -6.47 11.72 -13.04
CA ALA A 336 -5.39 10.94 -12.46
C ALA A 336 -4.21 10.78 -13.42
N LEU A 337 -3.05 10.49 -12.84
CA LEU A 337 -1.82 10.05 -13.52
C LEU A 337 -1.47 8.67 -12.97
N TRP A 338 -1.10 7.71 -13.81
CA TRP A 338 -0.65 6.40 -13.36
C TRP A 338 0.51 5.86 -14.18
N TYR A 339 1.30 5.02 -13.53
CA TYR A 339 2.55 4.46 -14.04
C TYR A 339 2.95 3.23 -13.23
N LYS A 340 3.84 2.40 -13.75
CA LYS A 340 4.44 1.29 -13.00
C LYS A 340 5.74 1.72 -12.30
N SER A 341 6.06 1.10 -11.16
CA SER A 341 7.20 1.50 -10.32
C SER A 341 8.55 0.93 -10.75
N ILE A 342 8.60 0.04 -11.76
CA ILE A 342 9.83 -0.49 -12.32
C ILE A 342 9.86 -0.37 -13.84
N HIS A 343 11.04 -0.27 -14.43
CA HIS A 343 11.20 -0.30 -15.88
C HIS A 343 10.92 -1.70 -16.44
N SER A 344 10.42 -1.77 -17.68
CA SER A 344 10.21 -3.03 -18.41
C SER A 344 11.52 -3.82 -18.56
N SER A 345 12.65 -3.12 -18.60
CA SER A 345 14.00 -3.68 -18.68
C SER A 345 14.62 -4.09 -17.34
N THR A 346 13.96 -3.82 -16.21
CA THR A 346 14.44 -4.22 -14.88
C THR A 346 14.73 -5.72 -14.84
N VAL A 347 15.80 -6.10 -14.15
CA VAL A 347 16.18 -7.49 -13.91
C VAL A 347 15.95 -7.81 -12.44
N CYS A 348 15.05 -8.76 -12.18
CA CYS A 348 14.76 -9.24 -10.84
C CYS A 348 15.48 -10.57 -10.55
N PRO A 349 15.63 -10.96 -9.27
CA PRO A 349 16.12 -12.28 -8.89
C PRO A 349 15.34 -13.38 -9.62
N ASP A 350 16.06 -14.35 -10.15
CA ASP A 350 15.50 -15.46 -10.92
C ASP A 350 15.74 -16.77 -10.18
N THR A 351 14.71 -17.29 -9.52
CA THR A 351 14.75 -18.57 -8.76
C THR A 351 13.84 -19.61 -9.42
N ASP A 352 13.80 -20.84 -8.93
CA ASP A 352 12.88 -21.86 -9.46
C ASP A 352 11.40 -21.59 -9.11
N ASP A 353 11.10 -20.62 -8.24
CA ASP A 353 9.73 -20.20 -7.92
C ASP A 353 9.12 -19.40 -9.09
N LEU A 354 7.88 -19.78 -9.48
CA LEU A 354 7.07 -19.08 -10.45
C LEU A 354 6.93 -17.59 -10.13
N THR A 355 6.87 -17.22 -8.84
CA THR A 355 6.66 -15.81 -8.44
C THR A 355 7.86 -14.90 -8.72
N SER A 356 9.05 -15.48 -8.91
CA SER A 356 10.27 -14.75 -9.30
C SER A 356 10.40 -14.56 -10.81
N LYS A 357 9.64 -15.31 -11.62
CA LYS A 357 9.73 -15.28 -13.09
C LYS A 357 9.04 -14.05 -13.66
N LYS A 358 9.38 -13.71 -14.90
CA LYS A 358 8.60 -12.73 -15.68
C LYS A 358 7.17 -13.27 -15.89
N PRO A 359 6.14 -12.46 -15.60
CA PRO A 359 4.75 -12.83 -15.83
C PRO A 359 4.45 -13.26 -17.27
N ASP A 360 3.52 -14.18 -17.47
CA ASP A 360 2.96 -14.43 -18.80
C ASP A 360 2.31 -13.16 -19.34
N GLY A 361 2.76 -12.69 -20.50
CA GLY A 361 2.35 -11.40 -21.08
C GLY A 361 3.28 -10.22 -20.78
N TYR A 362 4.33 -10.37 -19.95
CA TYR A 362 5.27 -9.30 -19.57
C TYR A 362 5.87 -8.53 -20.75
N SER A 363 6.01 -9.16 -21.92
CA SER A 363 6.50 -8.52 -23.15
C SER A 363 5.64 -7.35 -23.64
N ALA A 364 4.39 -7.25 -23.18
CA ALA A 364 3.49 -6.16 -23.52
C ALA A 364 3.63 -4.94 -22.59
N ALA A 365 4.33 -5.07 -21.46
CA ALA A 365 4.51 -3.99 -20.50
C ALA A 365 5.30 -2.83 -21.12
N SER A 366 4.84 -1.61 -20.93
CA SER A 366 5.36 -0.41 -21.58
C SER A 366 5.81 0.64 -20.55
N ASP A 367 6.92 1.32 -20.83
CA ASP A 367 7.48 2.36 -19.95
C ASP A 367 6.84 3.72 -20.26
N LEU A 368 5.60 3.91 -19.79
CA LEU A 368 4.77 5.08 -20.05
C LEU A 368 4.24 5.68 -18.74
N LEU A 369 3.99 6.99 -18.75
CA LEU A 369 3.08 7.63 -17.81
C LEU A 369 1.75 7.87 -18.52
N THR A 370 0.65 7.37 -17.99
CA THR A 370 -0.68 7.58 -18.58
C THR A 370 -1.51 8.52 -17.72
N TRP A 371 -2.29 9.37 -18.36
CA TRP A 371 -3.18 10.29 -17.68
C TRP A 371 -4.57 10.33 -18.32
N ALA A 372 -5.55 10.69 -17.51
CA ALA A 372 -6.89 11.06 -17.95
C ALA A 372 -7.46 12.16 -17.07
N VAL A 373 -8.07 13.17 -17.69
CA VAL A 373 -8.62 14.35 -17.03
C VAL A 373 -9.94 14.74 -17.68
N ILE A 374 -10.97 14.98 -16.87
CA ILE A 374 -12.22 15.60 -17.28
C ILE A 374 -12.15 17.07 -16.88
N VAL A 375 -12.30 17.97 -17.85
CA VAL A 375 -12.30 19.42 -17.59
C VAL A 375 -13.66 20.05 -17.89
N SER A 376 -14.05 20.99 -17.05
CA SER A 376 -15.29 21.75 -17.16
C SER A 376 -15.34 22.54 -18.47
N SER A 377 -16.53 22.63 -19.05
CA SER A 377 -16.83 23.54 -20.17
C SER A 377 -16.80 25.03 -19.79
N ILE A 378 -16.79 25.33 -18.49
CA ILE A 378 -16.74 26.67 -17.90
C ILE A 378 -15.45 26.78 -17.10
N GLY A 379 -14.52 27.65 -17.49
CA GLY A 379 -13.25 27.86 -16.74
C GLY A 379 -12.04 28.25 -17.59
N GLY A 380 -12.09 28.02 -18.90
CA GLY A 380 -11.08 28.51 -19.86
C GLY A 380 -10.27 27.37 -20.50
N PRO A 381 -9.35 27.69 -21.43
CA PRO A 381 -8.50 26.66 -22.00
C PRO A 381 -7.58 26.12 -20.90
N TYR A 382 -7.55 24.80 -20.76
CA TYR A 382 -6.66 24.10 -19.85
C TYR A 382 -5.56 23.38 -20.63
N SER A 383 -4.42 23.16 -19.98
CA SER A 383 -3.37 22.30 -20.52
C SER A 383 -2.76 21.44 -19.43
N ILE A 384 -2.24 20.29 -19.81
CA ILE A 384 -1.52 19.37 -18.93
C ILE A 384 -0.04 19.38 -19.29
N ARG A 385 0.82 19.42 -18.29
CA ARG A 385 2.27 19.26 -18.43
C ARG A 385 2.75 18.10 -17.57
N GLY A 386 3.52 17.19 -18.17
CA GLY A 386 4.07 16.00 -17.49
C GLY A 386 5.55 16.12 -17.14
N PHE A 387 5.97 15.43 -16.09
CA PHE A 387 7.36 15.31 -15.66
C PHE A 387 7.67 13.86 -15.28
N SER A 388 8.91 13.45 -15.54
CA SER A 388 9.43 12.14 -15.15
C SER A 388 10.90 12.25 -14.77
N GLY A 389 11.28 11.82 -13.57
CA GLY A 389 12.65 11.93 -13.06
C GLY A 389 13.20 13.36 -13.03
N GLY A 390 12.34 14.34 -12.72
CA GLY A 390 12.67 15.76 -12.75
C GLY A 390 12.75 16.39 -14.16
N GLN A 391 12.58 15.60 -15.23
CA GLN A 391 12.57 16.11 -16.60
C GLN A 391 11.16 16.50 -17.04
N GLU A 392 10.98 17.74 -17.52
CA GLU A 392 9.76 18.16 -18.20
C GLU A 392 9.60 17.42 -19.55
N LEU A 393 8.41 16.89 -19.78
CA LEU A 393 8.06 16.11 -20.97
C LEU A 393 7.27 16.98 -21.97
N GLN A 394 6.06 16.56 -22.33
CA GLN A 394 5.20 17.25 -23.28
C GLN A 394 4.11 18.07 -22.56
N THR A 395 3.62 19.11 -23.21
CA THR A 395 2.37 19.80 -22.84
C THR A 395 1.23 19.42 -23.81
N PHE A 396 0.07 19.09 -23.27
CA PHE A 396 -1.16 18.78 -24.01
C PHE A 396 -2.23 19.84 -23.73
N TYR A 397 -2.86 20.38 -24.78
CA TYR A 397 -4.00 21.28 -24.63
C TYR A 397 -5.30 20.49 -24.57
N LEU A 398 -6.16 20.84 -23.63
CA LEU A 398 -7.39 20.10 -23.34
C LEU A 398 -8.61 20.76 -23.98
N THR A 399 -9.60 19.93 -24.27
CA THR A 399 -10.95 20.36 -24.64
C THR A 399 -11.95 20.07 -23.52
N PRO A 400 -13.06 20.82 -23.38
CA PRO A 400 -14.13 20.47 -22.46
C PRO A 400 -14.54 19.00 -22.54
N GLY A 401 -14.70 18.36 -21.38
CA GLY A 401 -15.01 16.95 -21.25
C GLY A 401 -13.80 16.05 -21.02
N TYR A 402 -13.92 14.78 -21.43
CA TYR A 402 -12.93 13.74 -21.18
C TYR A 402 -11.72 13.87 -22.12
N ASN A 403 -10.53 13.95 -21.55
CA ASN A 403 -9.24 13.97 -22.25
C ASN A 403 -8.35 12.89 -21.64
N PHE A 404 -7.50 12.26 -22.46
CA PHE A 404 -6.53 11.28 -21.98
C PHE A 404 -5.32 11.23 -22.91
N GLY A 405 -4.22 10.67 -22.42
CA GLY A 405 -3.00 10.52 -23.21
C GLY A 405 -1.88 9.83 -22.43
N THR A 406 -0.73 9.73 -23.08
CA THR A 406 0.48 9.14 -22.51
C THR A 406 1.68 10.06 -22.70
N PHE A 407 2.60 10.05 -21.74
CA PHE A 407 3.95 10.56 -21.91
C PHE A 407 4.89 9.38 -22.19
N SER A 408 5.67 9.47 -23.28
CA SER A 408 6.43 8.34 -23.83
C SER A 408 7.81 8.11 -23.20
N SER A 409 8.06 8.65 -22.00
CA SER A 409 9.34 8.56 -21.32
C SER A 409 9.12 8.42 -19.82
N LEU A 410 9.31 7.20 -19.31
CA LEU A 410 9.37 6.90 -17.88
C LEU A 410 10.85 6.85 -17.46
N GLN A 411 11.25 7.75 -16.57
CA GLN A 411 12.58 7.89 -15.98
C GLN A 411 12.52 7.53 -14.49
N GLU A 412 13.66 7.16 -13.90
CA GLU A 412 13.77 6.91 -12.47
C GLU A 412 13.41 8.14 -11.63
N GLY A 413 12.90 7.91 -10.41
CA GLY A 413 12.50 8.95 -9.47
C GLY A 413 11.04 9.39 -9.63
N ASP A 414 10.82 10.69 -9.42
CA ASP A 414 9.50 11.31 -9.32
C ASP A 414 8.71 11.34 -10.62
N GLN A 415 7.41 11.07 -10.52
CA GLN A 415 6.45 11.20 -11.62
C GLN A 415 5.41 12.26 -11.27
N ARG A 416 5.13 13.17 -12.20
CA ARG A 416 4.24 14.30 -11.93
C ARG A 416 3.44 14.74 -13.14
N MET A 417 2.22 15.20 -12.89
CA MET A 417 1.37 15.86 -13.86
C MET A 417 0.80 17.14 -13.26
N GLU A 418 0.88 18.24 -14.00
CA GLU A 418 0.33 19.55 -13.64
C GLU A 418 -0.80 19.93 -14.60
N LEU A 419 -1.91 20.41 -14.05
CA LEU A 419 -2.96 21.09 -14.80
C LEU A 419 -2.75 22.61 -14.70
N LEU A 420 -2.69 23.26 -15.86
CA LEU A 420 -2.52 24.71 -15.98
C LEU A 420 -3.79 25.37 -16.52
N ASP A 421 -4.09 26.56 -16.00
CA ASP A 421 -5.13 27.44 -16.52
C ASP A 421 -4.68 28.21 -17.77
N GLY A 422 -5.59 28.99 -18.38
CA GLY A 422 -5.32 29.77 -19.58
C GLY A 422 -4.28 30.90 -19.41
N THR A 423 -3.82 31.18 -18.18
CA THR A 423 -2.73 32.11 -17.89
C THR A 423 -1.38 31.41 -17.72
N GLY A 424 -1.36 30.08 -17.71
CA GLY A 424 -0.17 29.26 -17.45
C GLY A 424 0.08 29.04 -15.95
N LYS A 425 -0.91 29.31 -15.08
CA LYS A 425 -0.80 29.04 -13.64
C LYS A 425 -1.15 27.57 -13.38
N VAL A 426 -0.33 26.88 -12.59
CA VAL A 426 -0.66 25.54 -12.06
C VAL A 426 -1.82 25.66 -11.07
N ILE A 427 -2.89 24.92 -11.32
CA ILE A 427 -4.11 24.91 -10.50
C ILE A 427 -4.38 23.56 -9.84
N MET A 428 -3.83 22.48 -10.39
CA MET A 428 -3.91 21.14 -9.81
C MET A 428 -2.66 20.32 -10.14
N VAL A 429 -2.29 19.39 -9.25
CA VAL A 429 -1.11 18.53 -9.38
C VAL A 429 -1.45 17.09 -8.98
N ALA A 430 -0.88 16.12 -9.71
CA ALA A 430 -0.78 14.72 -9.33
C ALA A 430 0.70 14.36 -9.10
N SER A 431 1.09 14.04 -7.86
CA SER A 431 2.49 13.75 -7.43
C SER A 431 2.54 12.95 -6.11
N GLY A 432 3.71 12.43 -5.74
CA GLY A 432 4.01 11.90 -4.40
C GLY A 432 4.01 10.38 -4.19
N GLY A 433 3.58 9.59 -5.19
CA GLY A 433 3.51 8.11 -5.08
C GLY A 433 4.87 7.42 -4.94
N ARG A 434 4.96 6.14 -5.30
CA ARG A 434 6.23 5.40 -5.25
C ARG A 434 7.19 5.84 -6.36
N CYS A 435 8.48 5.98 -6.05
CA CYS A 435 9.50 6.31 -7.04
C CYS A 435 9.64 5.20 -8.09
N VAL A 436 9.94 5.58 -9.34
CA VAL A 436 10.32 4.62 -10.38
C VAL A 436 11.78 4.24 -10.21
N THR A 437 12.10 2.96 -10.33
CA THR A 437 13.48 2.47 -10.22
C THR A 437 13.84 1.47 -11.33
N SER A 438 15.11 1.42 -11.69
CA SER A 438 15.71 0.37 -12.53
C SER A 438 16.12 -0.87 -11.74
N THR A 439 16.05 -0.82 -10.40
CA THR A 439 16.24 -1.97 -9.52
C THR A 439 14.94 -2.75 -9.32
N CYS A 440 15.02 -3.89 -8.62
CA CYS A 440 13.88 -4.75 -8.31
C CYS A 440 13.56 -4.73 -6.81
N PRO A 441 12.98 -3.64 -6.29
CA PRO A 441 12.84 -3.45 -4.85
C PRO A 441 11.92 -4.46 -4.17
N ASP A 442 10.91 -4.97 -4.88
CA ASP A 442 9.96 -5.96 -4.35
C ASP A 442 10.45 -7.41 -4.52
N GLY A 443 11.66 -7.62 -5.07
CA GLY A 443 12.21 -8.94 -5.40
C GLY A 443 11.47 -9.69 -6.52
N ILE A 444 10.47 -9.06 -7.15
CA ILE A 444 9.64 -9.61 -8.22
C ILE A 444 9.43 -8.57 -9.33
N TYR A 445 9.04 -9.03 -10.52
CA TYR A 445 8.64 -8.18 -11.64
C TYR A 445 7.29 -7.51 -11.39
N ASN A 446 7.24 -6.58 -10.43
CA ASN A 446 6.02 -5.94 -9.99
C ASN A 446 5.48 -4.97 -11.05
N LEU A 447 4.29 -5.27 -11.57
CA LEU A 447 3.58 -4.44 -12.54
C LEU A 447 2.27 -3.84 -11.98
N ASN A 448 2.07 -3.87 -10.66
CA ASN A 448 0.97 -3.14 -10.02
C ASN A 448 1.24 -1.62 -10.11
N PRO A 449 0.33 -0.82 -10.72
CA PRO A 449 0.62 0.58 -10.95
C PRO A 449 0.52 1.44 -9.68
N GLN A 450 1.18 2.59 -9.71
CA GLN A 450 0.86 3.73 -8.87
C GLN A 450 -0.23 4.55 -9.55
N ILE A 451 -1.21 5.02 -8.78
CA ILE A 451 -2.27 5.92 -9.28
C ILE A 451 -2.29 7.18 -8.42
N LEU A 452 -2.00 8.31 -9.04
CA LEU A 452 -1.94 9.63 -8.41
C LEU A 452 -3.17 10.44 -8.78
N GLU A 453 -3.92 10.87 -7.77
CA GLU A 453 -5.05 11.79 -7.96
C GLU A 453 -4.55 13.17 -8.43
N LEU A 454 -5.29 13.80 -9.34
CA LEU A 454 -5.13 15.21 -9.64
C LEU A 454 -5.84 16.05 -8.57
N THR A 455 -5.08 16.73 -7.72
CA THR A 455 -5.60 17.48 -6.56
C THR A 455 -5.37 18.98 -6.66
N MET A 456 -6.15 19.78 -5.93
CA MET A 456 -5.95 21.24 -5.82
C MET A 456 -4.73 21.62 -4.94
N ASP A 457 -4.13 20.65 -4.26
CA ASP A 457 -2.90 20.86 -3.52
C ASP A 457 -1.73 20.94 -4.51
N THR A 458 -1.27 22.16 -4.78
CA THR A 458 -0.17 22.41 -5.72
C THR A 458 1.20 22.33 -5.05
N SER A 459 1.30 21.86 -3.80
CA SER A 459 2.59 21.58 -3.19
C SER A 459 3.26 20.40 -3.90
N GLU A 460 4.55 20.53 -4.18
CA GLU A 460 5.30 19.44 -4.78
C GLU A 460 5.51 18.35 -3.71
N LYS A 461 4.96 17.16 -3.96
CA LYS A 461 5.17 15.98 -3.11
C LYS A 461 6.22 15.09 -3.77
N THR A 462 7.32 14.86 -3.08
CA THR A 462 8.34 13.88 -3.46
C THR A 462 7.79 12.47 -3.33
N CYS A 463 8.23 11.58 -4.22
CA CYS A 463 7.89 10.18 -4.19
C CYS A 463 8.50 9.50 -2.96
N THR A 464 7.90 8.36 -2.58
CA THR A 464 8.46 7.49 -1.56
C THR A 464 9.43 6.52 -2.22
N GLU A 465 10.69 6.55 -1.79
CA GLU A 465 11.67 5.57 -2.22
C GLU A 465 11.25 4.18 -1.73
N PRO A 466 11.29 3.16 -2.61
CA PRO A 466 10.99 1.81 -2.20
C PRO A 466 11.96 1.32 -1.12
N ILE A 467 11.44 0.68 -0.08
CA ILE A 467 12.28 -0.16 0.80
C ILE A 467 12.79 -1.30 -0.07
N THR A 468 14.09 -1.35 -0.31
CA THR A 468 14.73 -2.38 -1.11
C THR A 468 14.95 -3.61 -0.24
N ASP A 469 14.07 -4.61 -0.30
CA ASP A 469 14.44 -5.95 0.18
C ASP A 469 15.31 -6.62 -0.92
N ILE A 470 16.41 -5.96 -1.32
CA ILE A 470 17.40 -6.59 -2.20
C ILE A 470 18.07 -7.61 -1.31
N TYR A 471 17.71 -8.88 -1.43
CA TYR A 471 18.47 -9.96 -0.82
C TYR A 471 19.77 -10.11 -1.61
N PRO A 472 20.91 -9.55 -1.15
CA PRO A 472 22.15 -9.81 -1.84
C PRO A 472 22.42 -11.32 -1.79
N PRO A 473 23.14 -11.87 -2.78
CA PRO A 473 23.63 -13.23 -2.68
C PRO A 473 24.45 -13.38 -1.39
N ILE A 474 24.06 -14.41 -0.64
CA ILE A 474 24.65 -14.85 0.63
C ILE A 474 26.17 -14.85 0.58
N SER A 475 26.79 -14.17 1.56
CA SER A 475 28.10 -14.55 2.06
C SER A 475 27.88 -15.66 3.10
N THR A 476 28.32 -16.89 2.80
CA THR A 476 28.19 -18.10 3.64
C THR A 476 28.99 -18.05 4.94
N THR A 477 29.38 -16.85 5.39
CA THR A 477 30.59 -16.69 6.19
C THR A 477 30.31 -16.35 7.66
N ALA A 478 29.11 -15.93 8.07
CA ALA A 478 28.79 -15.54 9.46
C ALA A 478 28.77 -16.67 10.52
N LYS A 479 29.12 -17.92 10.15
CA LYS A 479 29.39 -19.01 11.11
C LYS A 479 30.81 -18.99 11.69
N TYR A 480 31.63 -18.03 11.26
CA TYR A 480 33.07 -18.00 11.47
C TYR A 480 33.48 -16.60 11.98
N GLY A 481 34.16 -16.52 13.13
CA GLY A 481 34.37 -15.24 13.84
C GLY A 481 34.98 -14.11 13.00
N THR A 482 34.55 -12.88 13.29
CA THR A 482 34.93 -11.65 12.56
C THR A 482 36.09 -10.91 13.25
N ARG A 483 36.91 -10.18 12.47
CA ARG A 483 38.00 -9.33 12.99
C ARG A 483 38.00 -7.94 12.34
N LEU A 484 38.36 -6.96 13.15
CA LEU A 484 38.65 -5.61 12.70
C LEU A 484 40.05 -5.53 12.10
N PHE A 485 40.22 -4.82 10.99
CA PHE A 485 41.52 -4.61 10.33
C PHE A 485 41.61 -3.24 9.64
N GLY A 486 42.76 -2.95 9.02
CA GLY A 486 43.00 -1.70 8.27
C GLY A 486 43.36 -0.54 9.19
N PHE A 487 42.43 -0.12 10.06
CA PHE A 487 42.57 1.04 10.96
C PHE A 487 43.15 2.27 10.24
N THR A 488 42.57 2.65 9.10
CA THR A 488 43.02 3.77 8.26
C THR A 488 42.91 5.09 9.03
N ASP A 489 44.02 5.82 9.13
CA ASP A 489 44.18 7.09 9.89
C ASP A 489 43.69 7.09 11.35
N CYS A 490 43.55 5.92 11.96
CA CYS A 490 43.20 5.82 13.37
C CYS A 490 44.45 5.98 14.24
N THR A 491 44.48 7.03 15.07
CA THR A 491 45.57 7.22 16.05
C THR A 491 45.65 6.03 17.02
N PRO A 492 46.81 5.78 17.67
CA PRO A 492 46.94 4.68 18.64
C PRO A 492 45.96 4.73 19.81
N GLY A 493 45.45 5.93 20.16
CA GLY A 493 44.39 6.09 21.16
C GLY A 493 43.05 5.62 20.61
N TYR A 494 42.66 6.13 19.42
CA TYR A 494 41.42 5.74 18.74
C TYR A 494 41.32 4.25 18.50
N LYS A 495 42.43 3.62 18.08
CA LYS A 495 42.47 2.17 17.91
C LYS A 495 42.10 1.42 19.19
N LYS A 496 42.61 1.84 20.36
CA LYS A 496 42.28 1.21 21.64
C LYS A 496 40.82 1.41 22.04
N ASP A 497 40.27 2.59 21.75
CA ASP A 497 38.87 2.87 22.03
C ASP A 497 37.93 2.03 21.14
N ILE A 498 38.27 1.85 19.86
CA ILE A 498 37.55 0.98 18.93
C ILE A 498 37.65 -0.49 19.35
N GLU A 499 38.86 -0.97 19.71
CA GLU A 499 39.04 -2.34 20.20
C GLU A 499 38.24 -2.59 21.49
N ARG A 500 38.23 -1.65 22.44
CA ARG A 500 37.37 -1.71 23.63
C ARG A 500 35.88 -1.74 23.26
N ALA A 501 35.45 -0.87 22.35
CA ALA A 501 34.06 -0.84 21.90
C ALA A 501 33.65 -2.16 21.23
N TYR A 502 34.57 -2.83 20.52
CA TYR A 502 34.35 -4.13 19.91
C TYR A 502 34.18 -5.25 20.96
N ASP A 503 35.00 -5.24 22.01
CA ASP A 503 34.84 -6.13 23.16
C ASP A 503 33.50 -5.89 23.87
N ASP A 504 33.14 -4.63 24.09
CA ASP A 504 31.88 -4.25 24.74
C ASP A 504 30.66 -4.55 23.86
N PHE A 505 30.75 -4.39 22.54
CA PHE A 505 29.74 -4.82 21.57
C PHE A 505 29.44 -6.31 21.72
N HIS A 506 30.50 -7.14 21.77
CA HIS A 506 30.31 -8.58 21.94
C HIS A 506 29.67 -8.91 23.29
N ARG A 507 29.97 -8.15 24.35
CA ARG A 507 29.30 -8.29 25.66
C ARG A 507 27.80 -7.96 25.56
N LEU A 508 27.39 -6.96 24.76
CA LEU A 508 25.99 -6.62 24.54
C LEU A 508 25.24 -7.72 23.76
N THR A 509 25.87 -8.30 22.73
CA THR A 509 25.20 -9.26 21.84
C THR A 509 25.24 -10.70 22.35
N SER A 510 26.29 -11.11 23.07
CA SER A 510 26.45 -12.48 23.59
C SER A 510 25.80 -12.74 24.96
N GLN A 511 25.20 -11.72 25.57
CA GLN A 511 24.53 -11.90 26.85
C GLN A 511 23.28 -12.79 26.72
N LYS A 512 22.99 -13.53 27.79
CA LYS A 512 21.80 -14.38 27.88
C LYS A 512 20.53 -13.53 27.74
N GLY A 513 19.61 -13.95 26.88
CA GLY A 513 18.38 -13.21 26.59
C GLY A 513 18.52 -12.20 25.46
N VAL A 514 19.68 -12.11 24.80
CA VAL A 514 19.89 -11.34 23.57
C VAL A 514 20.38 -12.29 22.46
N GLY A 515 21.64 -12.72 22.50
CA GLY A 515 22.22 -13.62 21.48
C GLY A 515 21.63 -15.03 21.48
N GLU A 516 20.99 -15.43 22.58
CA GLU A 516 20.19 -16.66 22.65
C GLU A 516 18.95 -16.47 23.54
N LYS A 517 17.81 -16.97 23.05
CA LYS A 517 16.54 -17.09 23.79
C LYS A 517 16.07 -15.77 24.38
N ILE A 518 15.78 -14.81 23.51
CA ILE A 518 15.09 -13.56 23.87
C ILE A 518 13.84 -13.88 24.69
N ASP A 519 13.72 -13.22 25.83
CA ASP A 519 12.49 -13.22 26.62
C ASP A 519 11.55 -12.16 26.02
N TRP A 520 10.70 -12.60 25.09
CA TRP A 520 9.71 -11.77 24.40
C TRP A 520 8.65 -11.13 25.33
N THR A 521 8.71 -11.44 26.63
CA THR A 521 7.85 -10.84 27.66
C THR A 521 8.57 -9.82 28.53
N SER A 522 9.88 -9.62 28.34
CA SER A 522 10.65 -8.62 29.10
C SER A 522 10.24 -7.20 28.71
N ALA A 523 10.32 -6.25 29.64
CA ALA A 523 10.09 -4.83 29.35
C ALA A 523 10.94 -4.34 28.16
N ALA A 524 12.20 -4.80 28.07
CA ALA A 524 13.08 -4.47 26.96
C ALA A 524 12.56 -5.01 25.62
N ALA A 525 12.08 -6.26 25.56
CA ALA A 525 11.55 -6.83 24.32
C ALA A 525 10.22 -6.16 23.93
N LEU A 526 9.34 -5.92 24.90
CA LEU A 526 8.05 -5.26 24.66
C LEU A 526 8.25 -3.82 24.16
N GLU A 527 9.22 -3.10 24.73
CA GLU A 527 9.56 -1.75 24.29
C GLU A 527 10.40 -1.77 23.01
N PHE A 528 11.49 -2.50 22.87
CA PHE A 528 12.35 -2.34 21.69
C PHE A 528 12.03 -3.26 20.51
N LEU A 529 11.31 -4.36 20.72
CA LEU A 529 11.02 -5.35 19.68
C LEU A 529 9.53 -5.52 19.39
N ALA A 530 8.67 -4.70 20.01
CA ALA A 530 7.20 -4.72 19.95
C ALA A 530 6.57 -5.89 20.75
N PRO A 531 5.30 -5.76 21.20
CA PRO A 531 4.61 -6.85 21.89
C PRO A 531 4.38 -8.05 20.96
N PRO A 532 4.24 -9.28 21.51
CA PRO A 532 4.03 -10.50 20.72
C PRO A 532 2.91 -10.43 19.67
N LEU A 533 1.83 -9.70 19.95
CA LEU A 533 0.74 -9.51 18.99
C LEU A 533 1.16 -8.80 17.69
N GLU A 534 2.25 -8.03 17.75
CA GLU A 534 2.74 -7.18 16.67
C GLU A 534 4.03 -7.69 16.02
N ASN A 535 4.73 -8.65 16.64
CA ASN A 535 6.04 -9.13 16.17
C ASN A 535 6.17 -10.65 16.01
N GLN A 536 5.11 -11.43 16.29
CA GLN A 536 5.19 -12.89 16.35
C GLN A 536 5.86 -13.50 15.10
N ASP A 537 5.53 -12.98 13.93
CA ASP A 537 6.06 -13.46 12.65
C ASP A 537 7.54 -13.12 12.44
N GLN A 538 8.05 -12.08 13.12
CA GLN A 538 9.42 -11.58 13.00
C GLN A 538 10.37 -12.08 14.12
N GLN A 539 9.84 -12.72 15.17
CA GLN A 539 10.66 -13.14 16.33
C GLN A 539 11.83 -14.03 15.95
N ALA A 540 11.63 -14.96 14.99
CA ALA A 540 12.69 -15.85 14.53
C ALA A 540 13.82 -15.07 13.81
N GLN A 541 13.46 -14.09 12.98
CA GLN A 541 14.38 -13.25 12.22
C GLN A 541 15.20 -12.36 13.16
N ILE A 542 14.53 -11.65 14.07
CA ILE A 542 15.18 -10.80 15.08
C ILE A 542 16.13 -11.62 15.98
N GLN A 543 15.70 -12.79 16.45
CA GLN A 543 16.56 -13.66 17.27
C GLN A 543 17.81 -14.09 16.51
N ASP A 544 17.67 -14.39 15.22
CA ASP A 544 18.77 -14.82 14.38
C ASP A 544 19.79 -13.68 14.14
N VAL A 545 19.34 -12.44 13.93
CA VAL A 545 20.21 -11.25 13.86
C VAL A 545 21.12 -11.17 15.09
N PHE A 546 20.56 -11.27 16.30
CA PHE A 546 21.36 -11.22 17.52
C PHE A 546 22.26 -12.44 17.71
N ALA A 547 21.79 -13.63 17.32
CA ALA A 547 22.59 -14.84 17.38
C ALA A 547 23.86 -14.71 16.52
N LYS A 548 23.76 -14.12 15.33
CA LYS A 548 24.92 -13.82 14.48
C LYS A 548 25.74 -12.67 14.97
N ALA A 549 25.13 -11.57 15.38
CA ALA A 549 25.88 -10.45 15.97
C ALA A 549 26.77 -10.92 17.13
N SER A 550 26.32 -11.94 17.89
CA SER A 550 27.11 -12.58 18.95
C SER A 550 28.35 -13.36 18.45
N THR A 551 28.37 -13.81 17.18
CA THR A 551 29.52 -14.49 16.57
C THR A 551 30.53 -13.52 15.95
N ILE A 552 30.19 -12.23 15.83
CA ILE A 552 31.05 -11.14 15.32
C ILE A 552 32.06 -10.74 16.40
N TYR A 553 32.95 -11.68 16.73
CA TYR A 553 34.03 -11.51 17.70
C TYR A 553 35.17 -12.51 17.41
N PRO A 554 36.43 -12.21 17.75
CA PRO A 554 37.55 -13.11 17.45
C PRO A 554 37.41 -14.46 18.18
N GLY A 555 37.14 -15.52 17.43
CA GLY A 555 37.07 -16.90 17.93
C GLY A 555 38.42 -17.58 18.19
N PHE A 556 38.38 -18.80 18.77
CA PHE A 556 39.56 -19.59 19.18
C PHE A 556 40.48 -20.00 18.02
N TYR A 557 41.75 -20.20 18.35
CA TYR A 557 42.96 -20.22 17.53
C TYR A 557 43.05 -21.37 16.49
N PHE A 558 42.20 -21.42 15.46
CA PHE A 558 42.43 -22.10 14.15
C PHE A 558 41.17 -21.92 13.27
N ASN A 559 41.05 -20.79 12.56
CA ASN A 559 40.02 -20.61 11.55
C ASN A 559 40.63 -20.07 10.24
N PRO A 560 40.63 -20.85 9.14
CA PRO A 560 41.24 -20.46 7.87
C PRO A 560 40.39 -19.49 7.03
N TRP A 561 39.15 -19.19 7.42
CA TRP A 561 38.23 -18.27 6.72
C TRP A 561 37.81 -17.16 7.69
N GLN A 562 38.58 -16.08 7.71
CA GLN A 562 38.31 -14.92 8.57
C GLN A 562 37.36 -13.97 7.83
N ASN A 563 36.32 -13.48 8.51
CA ASN A 563 35.50 -12.35 8.06
C ASN A 563 36.10 -11.05 8.57
N TRP A 564 36.29 -10.07 7.70
CA TRP A 564 37.05 -8.86 8.05
C TRP A 564 36.18 -7.64 7.85
N ILE A 565 36.13 -6.77 8.85
CA ILE A 565 35.50 -5.44 8.76
C ILE A 565 36.62 -4.40 8.80
N LYS A 566 36.71 -3.58 7.76
CA LYS A 566 37.73 -2.54 7.66
C LYS A 566 37.35 -1.34 8.52
N VAL A 567 38.29 -0.92 9.36
CA VAL A 567 38.12 0.22 10.27
C VAL A 567 38.73 1.47 9.66
N ARG A 568 37.98 2.56 9.68
CA ARG A 568 38.38 3.86 9.15
C ARG A 568 38.17 4.99 10.15
N CYS A 569 39.07 5.96 10.11
CA CYS A 569 39.01 7.23 10.84
C CYS A 569 39.31 8.43 9.91
N ASP A 570 39.43 8.19 8.61
CA ASP A 570 39.74 9.17 7.56
C ASP A 570 38.51 9.76 6.87
N ASP A 571 37.32 9.21 7.14
CA ASP A 571 36.04 9.67 6.58
C ASP A 571 36.01 9.74 5.04
N PRO A 572 36.16 8.61 4.34
CA PRO A 572 36.28 8.60 2.87
C PRO A 572 35.01 9.11 2.14
N PHE A 573 33.84 9.09 2.78
CA PHE A 573 32.60 9.62 2.23
C PHE A 573 32.30 11.07 2.68
N ASN A 574 33.23 11.71 3.38
CA ASN A 574 33.08 13.05 3.96
C ASN A 574 31.84 13.19 4.85
N LYS A 575 31.33 12.09 5.43
CA LYS A 575 30.07 12.01 6.18
C LYS A 575 30.17 12.62 7.58
N CYS A 576 31.36 12.64 8.17
CA CYS A 576 31.58 13.19 9.49
C CYS A 576 31.47 14.73 9.48
N PRO A 577 30.84 15.33 10.50
CA PRO A 577 30.78 16.78 10.66
C PRO A 577 32.19 17.40 10.85
N ILE A 578 32.40 18.60 10.30
CA ILE A 578 33.65 19.35 10.50
C ILE A 578 33.72 19.83 11.96
N ILE A 579 34.86 19.61 12.64
CA ILE A 579 35.10 20.11 14.00
C ILE A 579 35.31 21.63 13.94
N CYS A 580 34.34 22.39 14.45
CA CYS A 580 34.36 23.85 14.37
C CYS A 580 34.99 24.51 15.61
N ASN A 581 34.85 23.91 16.79
CA ASN A 581 35.51 24.26 18.05
C ASN A 581 35.71 23.00 18.93
N GLN A 582 36.54 23.09 19.98
CA GLN A 582 36.88 21.97 20.89
C GLN A 582 35.68 21.36 21.64
N GLU A 583 34.49 21.98 21.55
CA GLU A 583 33.27 21.58 22.25
C GLU A 583 32.10 21.22 21.31
N ASP A 584 32.28 21.36 19.99
CA ASP A 584 31.19 21.24 19.02
C ASP A 584 31.47 20.13 18.01
N TYR A 585 31.11 18.91 18.39
CA TYR A 585 31.15 17.73 17.55
C TYR A 585 29.74 17.50 17.02
N GLY A 586 29.51 17.69 15.72
CA GLY A 586 28.21 17.47 15.08
C GLY A 586 27.61 16.07 15.35
N THR A 587 26.38 15.82 14.93
CA THR A 587 25.53 14.73 15.47
C THR A 587 25.97 13.30 15.14
N LEU A 588 26.72 13.07 14.06
CA LEU A 588 27.09 11.72 13.60
C LEU A 588 28.25 11.11 14.41
N ASN A 589 28.04 9.93 14.98
CA ASN A 589 29.06 9.22 15.76
C ASN A 589 29.92 8.31 14.88
N ALA A 590 29.30 7.57 13.97
CA ALA A 590 29.95 6.67 13.03
C ALA A 590 29.03 6.48 11.81
N TYR A 591 29.51 5.74 10.80
CA TYR A 591 28.67 5.20 9.73
C TYR A 591 29.31 3.92 9.19
N SER A 592 28.51 3.03 8.62
CA SER A 592 28.99 1.81 7.96
C SER A 592 28.63 1.74 6.47
N SER A 593 29.26 0.79 5.78
CA SER A 593 29.00 0.49 4.38
C SER A 593 29.35 -0.97 4.11
N ASN A 594 28.54 -1.65 3.29
CA ASN A 594 28.81 -3.01 2.85
C ASN A 594 30.03 -3.13 1.91
N ASN A 595 30.60 -2.00 1.47
CA ASN A 595 31.82 -1.93 0.66
C ASN A 595 32.74 -0.79 1.12
N ASP A 596 34.03 -1.08 1.32
CA ASP A 596 35.09 -0.10 1.53
C ASP A 596 35.49 0.60 0.22
N VAL A 597 35.94 1.86 0.31
CA VAL A 597 36.25 2.66 -0.89
C VAL A 597 37.55 2.24 -1.59
N ASP A 598 38.50 1.66 -0.84
CA ASP A 598 39.79 1.21 -1.38
C ASP A 598 39.83 -0.31 -1.57
N GLU A 599 39.06 -1.05 -0.78
CA GLU A 599 39.03 -2.51 -0.77
C GLU A 599 37.57 -3.01 -0.82
N ILE A 600 36.93 -2.82 -1.97
CA ILE A 600 35.50 -3.05 -2.24
C ILE A 600 34.95 -4.41 -1.76
N ASP A 601 35.79 -5.44 -1.63
CA ASP A 601 35.42 -6.78 -1.18
C ASP A 601 35.17 -6.89 0.33
N TYR A 602 35.48 -5.84 1.11
CA TYR A 602 35.29 -5.82 2.55
C TYR A 602 34.25 -4.76 2.97
N PRO A 603 33.35 -5.09 3.93
CA PRO A 603 32.55 -4.07 4.59
C PRO A 603 33.44 -3.17 5.44
N MET A 604 33.00 -1.93 5.66
CA MET A 604 33.71 -0.97 6.48
C MET A 604 32.82 -0.28 7.51
N VAL A 605 33.47 0.20 8.57
CA VAL A 605 32.90 1.16 9.52
C VAL A 605 33.87 2.32 9.70
N ASN A 606 33.36 3.53 9.56
CA ASN A 606 34.09 4.75 9.79
C ASN A 606 33.63 5.42 11.10
N PHE A 607 34.58 5.78 11.95
CA PHE A 607 34.32 6.43 13.23
C PHE A 607 34.56 7.94 13.14
N CYS A 608 33.53 8.73 13.43
CA CYS A 608 33.63 10.18 13.48
C CYS A 608 34.23 10.66 14.81
N PRO A 609 34.78 11.89 14.87
CA PRO A 609 35.42 12.41 16.08
C PRO A 609 34.56 12.32 17.35
N ARG A 610 33.24 12.49 17.23
CA ARG A 610 32.29 12.41 18.35
C ARG A 610 32.29 11.06 19.04
N PHE A 611 32.45 9.96 18.32
CA PHE A 611 32.51 8.61 18.89
C PHE A 611 33.59 8.48 19.97
N PHE A 612 34.74 9.13 19.76
CA PHE A 612 35.85 9.08 20.71
C PHE A 612 35.63 9.93 21.97
N THR A 613 34.61 10.79 21.99
CA THR A 613 34.18 11.53 23.19
C THR A 613 33.13 10.77 24.02
N MET A 614 32.54 9.72 23.44
CA MET A 614 31.53 8.92 24.14
C MET A 614 32.18 8.02 25.19
N PRO A 615 31.50 7.77 26.32
CA PRO A 615 32.00 6.85 27.34
C PRO A 615 32.02 5.40 26.83
N GLY A 616 32.85 4.56 27.47
CA GLY A 616 32.77 3.10 27.32
C GLY A 616 31.56 2.51 28.08
N LEU A 617 31.22 1.24 27.82
CA LEU A 617 30.01 0.61 28.35
C LEU A 617 29.96 0.57 29.88
N ASP A 618 31.02 0.11 30.54
CA ASP A 618 31.04 0.02 32.01
C ASP A 618 31.02 1.42 32.65
N GLN A 619 31.72 2.39 32.05
CA GLN A 619 31.76 3.77 32.54
C GLN A 619 30.38 4.41 32.50
N VAL A 620 29.64 4.26 31.39
CA VAL A 620 28.30 4.85 31.27
C VAL A 620 27.32 4.18 32.22
N VAL A 621 27.38 2.85 32.36
CA VAL A 621 26.49 2.08 33.23
C VAL A 621 26.68 2.44 34.69
N GLU A 622 27.92 2.68 35.14
CA GLU A 622 28.18 3.14 36.51
C GLU A 622 27.78 4.60 36.73
N SER A 623 28.13 5.50 35.81
CA SER A 623 27.83 6.92 35.95
C SER A 623 26.33 7.23 35.88
N ALA A 624 25.61 6.65 34.92
CA ALA A 624 24.17 6.80 34.79
C ALA A 624 23.42 6.17 35.97
N ALA A 625 23.88 5.01 36.47
CA ALA A 625 23.27 4.38 37.65
C ALA A 625 23.44 5.19 38.95
N GLY A 626 24.42 6.10 39.00
CA GLY A 626 24.61 7.03 40.09
C GLY A 626 23.60 8.18 40.12
N LEU A 627 22.84 8.38 39.04
CA LEU A 627 21.81 9.43 38.95
C LEU A 627 20.55 9.02 39.73
N THR A 628 19.82 10.00 40.26
CA THR A 628 18.57 9.77 41.01
C THR A 628 17.43 9.38 40.07
N LYS A 629 16.84 10.37 39.40
CA LYS A 629 15.72 10.23 38.47
C LYS A 629 16.19 9.83 37.08
N TYR A 630 17.29 10.41 36.62
CA TYR A 630 17.82 10.19 35.26
C TYR A 630 18.43 8.82 35.01
N LYS A 631 18.69 7.99 36.04
CA LYS A 631 19.13 6.60 35.83
C LYS A 631 18.08 5.76 35.12
N TYR A 632 16.82 6.20 35.12
CA TYR A 632 15.74 5.53 34.40
C TYR A 632 15.62 6.01 32.95
N ASN A 633 16.47 6.91 32.48
CA ASN A 633 16.48 7.39 31.10
C ASN A 633 17.49 6.62 30.26
N MET A 634 16.99 5.85 29.27
CA MET A 634 17.75 5.00 28.38
C MET A 634 18.83 5.79 27.61
N ASN A 635 18.56 7.05 27.25
CA ASN A 635 19.53 7.90 26.55
C ASN A 635 20.78 8.22 27.38
N LYS A 636 20.72 8.10 28.71
CA LYS A 636 21.88 8.27 29.58
C LYS A 636 22.86 7.11 29.50
N TYR A 637 22.49 6.00 28.87
CA TYR A 637 23.33 4.82 28.68
C TYR A 637 23.93 4.71 27.27
N ALA A 638 23.64 5.64 26.35
CA ALA A 638 24.25 5.65 25.02
C ALA A 638 25.78 5.76 25.13
N ASN A 639 26.49 4.87 24.44
CA ASN A 639 27.94 4.70 24.58
C ASN A 639 28.56 4.10 23.31
N GLN A 640 29.89 3.96 23.31
CA GLN A 640 30.64 3.46 22.15
C GLN A 640 30.20 2.06 21.68
N ALA A 641 29.84 1.15 22.59
CA ALA A 641 29.41 -0.20 22.24
C ALA A 641 28.02 -0.22 21.60
N HIS A 642 27.12 0.65 22.07
CA HIS A 642 25.79 0.85 21.48
C HIS A 642 25.91 1.38 20.05
N THR A 643 26.72 2.43 19.84
CA THR A 643 26.98 2.95 18.50
C THR A 643 27.58 1.88 17.59
N LEU A 644 28.56 1.11 18.08
CA LEU A 644 29.16 0.06 17.27
C LEU A 644 28.16 -1.03 16.88
N LEU A 645 27.27 -1.43 17.79
CA LEU A 645 26.19 -2.38 17.50
C LEU A 645 25.27 -1.84 16.41
N HIS A 646 24.80 -0.61 16.56
CA HIS A 646 23.97 0.07 15.56
C HIS A 646 24.64 0.03 14.17
N GLU A 647 25.90 0.47 14.06
CA GLU A 647 26.62 0.49 12.78
C GLU A 647 26.82 -0.89 12.17
N PHE A 648 27.07 -1.90 13.01
CA PHE A 648 27.26 -3.26 12.54
C PHE A 648 25.98 -3.88 12.02
N LEU A 649 24.81 -3.51 12.56
CA LEU A 649 23.53 -4.06 12.10
C LEU A 649 23.20 -3.66 10.65
N HIS A 650 23.73 -2.56 10.13
CA HIS A 650 23.60 -2.24 8.69
C HIS A 650 24.45 -3.10 7.76
N LEU A 651 25.41 -3.86 8.30
CA LEU A 651 26.26 -4.73 7.51
C LEU A 651 25.55 -6.07 7.26
N HIS A 652 25.41 -6.47 6.00
CA HIS A 652 24.85 -7.76 5.60
C HIS A 652 25.57 -8.93 6.28
N LEU A 653 26.89 -8.78 6.49
CA LEU A 653 27.74 -9.73 7.22
C LEU A 653 27.23 -10.03 8.65
N VAL A 654 26.50 -9.11 9.26
CA VAL A 654 26.02 -9.17 10.64
C VAL A 654 24.53 -9.47 10.69
N ALA A 655 23.72 -8.87 9.80
CA ALA A 655 22.26 -8.93 9.85
C ALA A 655 21.61 -10.06 9.03
N ASP A 656 22.23 -10.56 7.95
CA ASP A 656 21.52 -11.39 6.95
C ASP A 656 21.65 -12.91 7.16
N THR A 657 20.59 -13.68 6.86
CA THR A 657 20.53 -15.16 6.90
C THR A 657 20.83 -15.85 5.56
N GLU A 658 21.41 -17.05 5.68
CA GLU A 658 21.42 -18.08 4.63
C GLU A 658 20.29 -19.12 4.89
N ASN A 659 19.70 -19.63 3.80
CA ASN A 659 18.70 -20.71 3.68
C ASN A 659 17.23 -20.25 3.65
N ASP A 660 16.68 -20.20 2.43
CA ASP A 660 15.26 -20.14 2.06
C ASP A 660 14.38 -19.00 2.63
N THR A 661 14.87 -18.20 3.59
CA THR A 661 14.24 -16.95 4.09
C THR A 661 15.32 -15.96 4.60
N PRO A 662 15.89 -15.12 3.72
CA PRO A 662 16.81 -14.05 4.13
C PRO A 662 16.14 -13.02 5.06
N ASN A 663 16.88 -12.54 6.07
CA ASN A 663 16.47 -11.39 6.89
C ASN A 663 16.42 -10.15 5.99
N PRO A 664 15.51 -9.19 6.29
CA PRO A 664 15.51 -7.92 5.59
C PRO A 664 16.71 -7.06 6.00
N ASP A 665 17.06 -6.11 5.13
CA ASP A 665 18.04 -5.08 5.45
C ASP A 665 17.60 -4.27 6.68
N ILE A 666 18.58 -3.89 7.49
CA ILE A 666 18.38 -3.07 8.68
C ILE A 666 18.83 -1.64 8.37
N TYR A 667 17.94 -0.69 8.62
CA TYR A 667 18.04 0.72 8.26
C TYR A 667 17.97 1.63 9.48
N ASP A 668 18.27 2.90 9.26
CA ASP A 668 17.93 4.00 10.19
C ASP A 668 16.54 4.53 9.85
N LEU A 669 15.49 3.95 10.42
CA LEU A 669 14.12 4.33 10.04
C LEU A 669 13.74 5.72 10.57
N ARG A 670 13.22 6.57 9.67
CA ARG A 670 12.55 7.82 10.03
C ARG A 670 11.16 7.53 10.57
N ILE A 671 10.87 7.99 11.79
CA ILE A 671 9.57 7.86 12.44
C ILE A 671 8.92 9.24 12.54
N ASN A 672 7.79 9.46 11.86
CA ASN A 672 7.06 10.73 11.96
C ASN A 672 5.79 10.54 12.78
N TRP A 673 5.62 11.38 13.80
CA TRP A 673 4.53 11.30 14.76
C TRP A 673 4.00 12.69 15.09
N ARG A 674 2.79 12.74 15.65
CA ARG A 674 2.18 13.95 16.23
C ARG A 674 1.45 13.60 17.52
N ALA A 675 1.05 14.61 18.30
CA ALA A 675 0.21 14.40 19.48
C ALA A 675 -1.15 13.80 19.08
N TYR A 676 -1.58 12.77 19.81
CA TYR A 676 -2.84 12.06 19.60
C TYR A 676 -4.04 12.98 19.84
N ASN A 677 -4.93 13.06 18.85
CA ASN A 677 -6.18 13.80 18.92
C ASN A 677 -7.37 12.83 18.98
N LYS A 678 -8.22 12.95 19.99
CA LYS A 678 -9.37 12.04 20.20
C LYS A 678 -10.41 12.08 19.07
N ASP A 679 -10.40 13.13 18.27
CA ASP A 679 -11.33 13.31 17.14
C ASP A 679 -10.76 12.77 15.81
N ASP A 680 -9.52 12.30 15.80
CA ASP A 680 -8.86 11.73 14.62
C ASP A 680 -8.68 10.22 14.78
N THR A 681 -8.98 9.46 13.73
CA THR A 681 -8.68 8.02 13.68
C THR A 681 -7.23 7.88 13.27
N GLY A 682 -6.30 8.08 14.21
CA GLY A 682 -4.86 8.05 13.99
C GLY A 682 -4.42 6.96 12.98
N ARG A 683 -3.50 7.32 12.08
CA ARG A 683 -3.07 6.44 11.00
C ARG A 683 -2.37 5.21 11.58
N ARG A 684 -2.92 4.03 11.29
CA ARG A 684 -2.23 2.76 11.59
C ARG A 684 -1.10 2.55 10.57
N PRO A 685 0.06 2.06 11.02
CA PRO A 685 1.12 1.72 10.09
C PRO A 685 0.67 0.60 9.15
N SER A 686 1.18 0.59 7.93
CA SER A 686 0.80 -0.38 6.89
C SER A 686 1.19 -1.82 7.17
N HIS A 687 2.08 -2.02 8.13
CA HIS A 687 2.54 -3.32 8.59
C HIS A 687 2.54 -3.36 10.12
N PRO A 688 2.47 -4.55 10.74
CA PRO A 688 2.63 -4.71 12.18
C PRO A 688 3.94 -4.08 12.67
N ALA A 689 4.01 -3.61 13.91
CA ALA A 689 5.22 -2.94 14.41
C ALA A 689 6.47 -3.83 14.30
N GLY A 690 6.30 -5.15 14.42
CA GLY A 690 7.33 -6.17 14.18
C GLY A 690 8.05 -6.03 12.85
N TYR A 691 7.34 -5.64 11.79
CA TYR A 691 7.89 -5.43 10.45
C TYR A 691 8.94 -4.32 10.42
N TYR A 692 8.71 -3.24 11.16
CA TYR A 692 9.60 -2.07 11.21
C TYR A 692 10.73 -2.24 12.22
N VAL A 693 10.45 -2.78 13.41
CA VAL A 693 11.48 -2.94 14.45
C VAL A 693 12.56 -3.94 14.05
N GLN A 694 12.23 -4.98 13.27
CA GLN A 694 13.25 -5.88 12.73
C GLN A 694 14.16 -5.21 11.69
N ARG A 695 13.74 -4.06 11.14
CA ARG A 695 14.43 -3.27 10.12
C ARG A 695 15.04 -1.98 10.68
N ASN A 696 14.99 -1.74 12.00
CA ASN A 696 15.51 -0.51 12.60
C ASN A 696 16.71 -0.78 13.50
N ALA A 697 17.88 -0.25 13.14
CA ALA A 697 19.13 -0.47 13.88
C ALA A 697 19.05 0.07 15.32
N ASP A 698 18.41 1.22 15.52
CA ASP A 698 18.24 1.83 16.84
C ASP A 698 17.43 0.93 17.79
N ASN A 699 16.31 0.36 17.31
CA ASN A 699 15.49 -0.55 18.11
C ASN A 699 16.32 -1.73 18.62
N LEU A 700 17.06 -2.38 17.73
CA LEU A 700 17.87 -3.55 18.04
C LEU A 700 19.07 -3.19 18.95
N ALA A 701 19.73 -2.06 18.70
CA ALA A 701 20.85 -1.61 19.50
C ALA A 701 20.43 -1.21 20.93
N PHE A 702 19.33 -0.48 21.07
CA PHE A 702 18.79 -0.12 22.38
C PHE A 702 18.19 -1.32 23.12
N PHE A 703 17.60 -2.31 22.43
CA PHE A 703 17.17 -3.57 23.07
C PHE A 703 18.34 -4.23 23.80
N ALA A 704 19.47 -4.45 23.11
CA ALA A 704 20.63 -5.11 23.68
C ALA A 704 21.24 -4.29 24.84
N LEU A 705 21.27 -2.96 24.70
CA LEU A 705 21.76 -2.07 25.75
C LEU A 705 20.84 -2.08 26.99
N ALA A 706 19.53 -2.07 26.80
CA ALA A 706 18.55 -2.07 27.89
C ALA A 706 18.58 -3.39 28.67
N GLU A 707 18.70 -4.53 27.98
CA GLU A 707 18.93 -5.83 28.61
C GLU A 707 20.25 -5.88 29.39
N TRP A 708 21.31 -5.23 28.87
CA TRP A 708 22.57 -5.12 29.58
C TRP A 708 22.44 -4.34 30.89
N VAL A 709 21.82 -3.15 30.84
CA VAL A 709 21.57 -2.34 32.05
C VAL A 709 20.75 -3.13 33.06
N ARG A 710 19.68 -3.80 32.61
CA ARG A 710 18.82 -4.64 33.44
C ARG A 710 19.59 -5.76 34.12
N SER A 711 20.44 -6.48 33.37
CA SER A 711 21.23 -7.58 33.91
C SER A 711 22.29 -7.14 34.92
N LYS A 712 22.84 -5.92 34.78
CA LYS A 712 23.90 -5.40 35.67
C LYS A 712 23.38 -4.66 36.89
N LYS A 713 22.25 -3.95 36.76
CA LYS A 713 21.74 -3.04 37.80
C LYS A 713 20.46 -3.52 38.46
N GLY A 714 19.75 -4.48 37.88
CA GLY A 714 18.53 -5.06 38.44
C GLY A 714 17.30 -4.15 38.35
N TYR A 715 17.36 -3.08 37.53
CA TYR A 715 16.22 -2.24 37.17
C TYR A 715 16.20 -2.00 35.66
N TYR A 716 15.05 -1.57 35.14
CA TYR A 716 14.88 -1.23 33.73
C TYR A 716 14.70 0.30 33.55
N PRO A 717 15.40 0.95 32.60
CA PRO A 717 15.28 2.38 32.34
C PRO A 717 14.12 2.70 31.36
N TYR A 718 12.90 2.85 31.89
CA TYR A 718 11.69 3.07 31.10
C TYR A 718 11.59 4.41 30.35
N ILE A 719 12.40 5.43 30.68
CA ILE A 719 12.30 6.77 30.07
C ILE A 719 13.18 6.84 28.80
N PRO A 720 12.74 7.48 27.70
CA PRO A 720 11.47 8.18 27.52
C PRO A 720 10.27 7.23 27.35
N VAL A 721 9.18 7.51 28.06
CA VAL A 721 7.89 6.83 27.84
C VAL A 721 7.04 7.75 26.96
N ILE A 722 7.00 7.46 25.67
CA ILE A 722 6.14 8.16 24.74
C ILE A 722 4.73 7.59 24.84
N ARG A 723 3.74 8.47 25.07
CA ARG A 723 2.32 8.10 25.14
C ARG A 723 1.49 9.14 24.42
N ARG A 724 0.39 8.71 23.80
CA ARG A 724 -0.57 9.59 23.13
C ARG A 724 0.08 10.33 21.97
N GLN A 725 0.85 9.61 21.17
CA GLN A 725 1.32 10.07 19.87
C GLN A 725 0.84 9.08 18.83
N GLU A 726 0.56 9.56 17.64
CA GLU A 726 0.13 8.75 16.50
C GLU A 726 1.05 8.99 15.31
N LEU A 727 1.23 7.97 14.48
CA LEU A 727 2.02 8.09 13.27
C LEU A 727 1.34 9.04 12.29
N THR A 728 2.10 9.93 11.68
CA THR A 728 1.60 10.77 10.57
C THR A 728 1.79 10.08 9.22
N ARG A 729 2.79 9.20 9.12
CA ARG A 729 3.07 8.32 7.98
C ARG A 729 3.82 7.07 8.44
N ASP A 730 3.90 6.07 7.55
CA ASP A 730 4.70 4.88 7.80
C ASP A 730 6.18 5.24 8.02
N PRO A 731 6.90 4.48 8.87
CA PRO A 731 8.35 4.59 8.96
C PRO A 731 9.02 4.38 7.60
N THR A 732 9.93 5.28 7.23
CA THR A 732 10.60 5.28 5.91
C THR A 732 12.11 5.30 6.06
N VAL A 733 12.84 4.78 5.07
CA VAL A 733 14.29 4.98 4.98
C VAL A 733 14.58 6.45 4.58
N PRO A 734 15.40 7.22 5.34
CA PRO A 734 15.77 8.58 4.98
C PRO A 734 16.61 8.63 3.70
N SER A 735 16.39 9.64 2.87
CA SER A 735 17.31 10.03 1.81
C SER A 735 18.33 11.05 2.35
N GLY A 736 19.56 10.63 2.67
CA GLY A 736 20.67 11.54 3.07
C GLY A 736 21.06 11.52 4.56
N ARG A 737 21.93 12.46 5.00
CA ARG A 737 22.48 12.52 6.38
C ARG A 737 21.42 12.97 7.40
N VAL A 738 21.53 12.46 8.64
CA VAL A 738 20.55 12.68 9.72
C VAL A 738 21.07 13.66 10.77
N ALA A 739 20.29 14.71 11.08
CA ALA A 739 20.39 15.53 12.28
C ALA A 739 19.02 15.58 13.00
N TYR A 740 19.04 15.66 14.32
CA TYR A 740 17.86 15.66 15.20
C TYR A 740 17.49 17.10 15.58
N ASP A 741 16.28 17.55 15.26
CA ASP A 741 15.70 18.80 15.77
C ASP A 741 14.22 18.59 16.15
N THR A 742 13.74 19.26 17.20
CA THR A 742 12.33 19.31 17.59
C THR A 742 11.84 20.76 17.64
N GLN A 743 10.85 21.09 16.81
CA GLN A 743 9.95 22.23 17.01
C GLN A 743 8.49 21.80 16.84
N ASP A 744 7.62 22.30 17.72
CA ASP A 744 6.15 22.28 17.60
C ASP A 744 5.45 20.93 17.36
N GLY A 745 6.06 19.80 17.75
CA GLY A 745 5.43 18.48 17.64
C GLY A 745 5.29 17.96 16.20
N ASP A 746 5.98 18.59 15.24
CA ASP A 746 6.22 18.07 13.90
C ASP A 746 7.73 17.77 13.75
N LEU A 747 8.09 16.51 13.50
CA LEU A 747 9.46 16.12 13.17
C LEU A 747 9.76 16.48 11.69
N VAL A 748 10.41 17.61 11.48
CA VAL A 748 10.92 18.01 10.16
C VAL A 748 12.36 17.52 10.00
N ILE A 749 12.57 16.58 9.08
CA ILE A 749 13.90 16.25 8.53
C ILE A 749 14.09 17.11 7.30
N SER A 750 15.11 17.96 7.32
CA SER A 750 15.59 18.64 6.12
C SER A 750 16.47 17.69 5.30
N SER A 751 16.21 17.64 4.00
CA SER A 751 17.08 17.00 3.01
C SER A 751 18.28 17.90 2.69
N ASP A 752 19.32 17.31 2.09
CA ASP A 752 20.60 17.90 1.69
C ASP A 752 20.53 19.17 0.78
N GLU A 753 19.35 19.74 0.50
CA GLU A 753 19.24 20.90 -0.41
C GLU A 753 19.53 22.27 0.24
N GLU A 754 19.67 22.37 1.57
CA GLU A 754 19.95 23.65 2.24
C GLU A 754 21.15 23.70 3.20
N ILE A 755 22.10 22.76 3.12
CA ILE A 755 23.35 22.89 3.89
C ILE A 755 24.56 22.98 2.95
N SER A 756 24.86 24.22 2.58
CA SER A 756 26.14 24.61 1.99
C SER A 756 27.30 24.09 2.86
N PRO A 757 28.39 23.54 2.28
CA PRO A 757 29.61 23.18 3.00
C PRO A 757 30.26 24.33 3.78
N PHE A 758 29.76 25.56 3.64
CA PHE A 758 30.26 26.76 4.29
C PHE A 758 29.46 27.22 5.54
N ASP A 759 28.28 26.66 5.83
CA ASP A 759 27.45 27.12 6.96
C ASP A 759 27.69 26.36 8.28
N GLN A 760 28.58 25.36 8.27
CA GLN A 760 28.84 24.48 9.42
C GLN A 760 29.56 25.14 10.61
N CYS A 761 29.99 26.40 10.51
CA CYS A 761 30.72 27.12 11.57
C CYS A 761 29.93 28.28 12.19
N SER A 762 28.65 28.46 11.85
CA SER A 762 27.85 29.53 12.42
C SER A 762 27.32 29.11 13.79
N THR A 763 27.49 29.97 14.79
CA THR A 763 27.04 29.75 16.17
C THR A 763 25.51 29.80 16.24
N TYR A 764 24.85 28.75 15.82
CA TYR A 764 23.54 28.42 16.33
C TYR A 764 23.77 27.36 17.40
N ALA A 765 23.84 27.81 18.66
CA ALA A 765 23.47 26.93 19.74
C ALA A 765 22.09 26.37 19.38
N ASP A 766 21.92 25.05 19.44
CA ASP A 766 20.64 24.34 19.27
C ASP A 766 19.62 24.92 20.27
N LEU A 767 18.99 26.01 19.86
CA LEU A 767 17.99 26.76 20.59
C LEU A 767 16.76 26.72 19.70
N ALA A 768 15.64 26.29 20.28
CA ALA A 768 14.33 26.55 19.67
C ALA A 768 14.19 28.06 19.40
N ALA A 769 13.25 28.45 18.52
CA ALA A 769 13.02 29.86 18.16
C ALA A 769 12.76 30.80 19.37
N ASP A 770 12.50 30.25 20.56
CA ASP A 770 12.30 30.95 21.82
C ASP A 770 13.50 30.91 22.81
N GLY A 771 14.59 30.22 22.48
CA GLY A 771 15.81 30.16 23.29
C GLY A 771 15.87 29.03 24.33
N SER A 772 15.07 27.97 24.24
CA SER A 772 15.21 26.78 25.09
C SER A 772 16.15 25.70 24.52
N GLU A 773 16.83 24.96 25.41
CA GLU A 773 17.72 23.83 25.10
C GLU A 773 16.94 22.63 24.53
N ILE A 774 17.41 22.06 23.41
CA ILE A 774 16.74 20.93 22.72
C ILE A 774 17.16 19.59 23.34
N THR A 775 16.21 18.86 23.93
CA THR A 775 16.45 17.53 24.49
C THR A 775 16.31 16.42 23.45
N ARG A 776 17.38 15.63 23.25
CA ARG A 776 17.42 14.45 22.37
C ARG A 776 16.74 13.25 23.04
N GLU A 777 15.45 13.04 22.78
CA GLU A 777 14.73 11.84 23.21
C GLU A 777 14.70 10.81 22.07
N SER A 778 15.31 9.63 22.28
CA SER A 778 15.15 8.49 21.38
C SER A 778 13.70 8.02 21.37
N LEU A 779 12.99 8.26 20.27
CA LEU A 779 11.66 7.71 20.07
C LEU A 779 11.81 6.29 19.53
N ASN A 780 11.31 5.33 20.28
CA ASN A 780 11.26 3.94 19.85
C ASN A 780 9.95 3.69 19.06
N LEU A 781 10.03 2.99 17.92
CA LEU A 781 8.91 2.60 17.06
C LEU A 781 7.70 2.02 17.81
N THR A 782 7.93 1.30 18.90
CA THR A 782 6.84 0.65 19.65
C THR A 782 6.08 1.60 20.56
N ALA A 783 6.66 2.75 20.90
CA ALA A 783 6.05 3.69 21.82
C ALA A 783 4.80 4.38 21.21
N LEU A 784 4.51 4.07 19.94
CA LEU A 784 3.34 4.46 19.17
C LEU A 784 2.27 3.37 19.11
N ILE A 785 2.51 2.20 19.73
CA ILE A 785 1.55 1.09 19.83
C ILE A 785 0.60 1.38 20.99
N ASP A 786 -0.70 1.14 20.78
CA ASP A 786 -1.69 1.30 21.84
C ASP A 786 -1.36 0.38 23.04
N LEU A 787 -1.48 0.93 24.25
CA LEU A 787 -1.15 0.21 25.48
C LEU A 787 -1.93 -1.11 25.63
N SER A 788 -3.11 -1.23 25.01
CA SER A 788 -3.90 -2.46 24.96
C SER A 788 -3.23 -3.63 24.24
N ALA A 789 -2.27 -3.39 23.34
CA ALA A 789 -1.50 -4.44 22.68
C ALA A 789 -0.45 -5.07 23.63
N TYR A 790 -0.13 -4.41 24.74
CA TYR A 790 0.83 -4.91 25.71
C TYR A 790 0.18 -5.85 26.73
N PRO A 791 0.89 -6.89 27.22
CA PRO A 791 0.39 -7.76 28.28
C PRO A 791 -0.01 -6.98 29.54
N THR A 792 -1.12 -7.36 30.17
CA THR A 792 -1.63 -6.68 31.38
C THR A 792 -0.59 -6.60 32.50
N ALA A 793 0.28 -7.61 32.64
CA ALA A 793 1.36 -7.60 33.62
C ALA A 793 2.35 -6.45 33.40
N TYR A 794 2.75 -6.20 32.14
CA TYR A 794 3.62 -5.09 31.80
C TYR A 794 2.92 -3.73 31.97
N GLN A 795 1.62 -3.64 31.62
CA GLN A 795 0.85 -2.41 31.86
C GLN A 795 0.81 -2.02 33.34
N GLN A 796 0.68 -3.01 34.24
CA GLN A 796 0.73 -2.81 35.69
C GLN A 796 2.13 -2.39 36.15
N GLU A 797 3.17 -3.11 35.71
CA GLU A 797 4.57 -2.80 36.00
C GLU A 797 4.94 -1.36 35.61
N LEU A 798 4.54 -0.94 34.40
CA LEU A 798 4.81 0.40 33.90
C LEU A 798 4.00 1.48 34.65
N ALA A 799 2.76 1.18 35.06
CA ALA A 799 1.96 2.10 35.87
C ALA A 799 2.58 2.32 37.26
N GLU A 800 3.02 1.25 37.91
CA GLU A 800 3.74 1.30 39.19
C GLU A 800 5.07 2.06 39.06
N PHE A 801 5.81 1.83 37.97
CA PHE A 801 7.03 2.58 37.67
C PHE A 801 6.77 4.08 37.55
N LEU A 802 5.74 4.49 36.81
CA LEU A 802 5.46 5.92 36.60
C LEU A 802 5.01 6.61 37.89
N GLU A 803 4.19 5.95 38.71
CA GLU A 803 3.81 6.50 40.02
C GLU A 803 5.04 6.69 40.92
N MET A 804 5.96 5.73 40.92
CA MET A 804 7.25 5.85 41.60
C MET A 804 8.10 6.98 40.98
N TYR A 805 8.19 7.07 39.66
CA TYR A 805 9.02 8.04 38.94
C TYR A 805 8.55 9.48 39.15
N ASP A 806 7.23 9.72 39.14
CA ASP A 806 6.62 11.02 39.43
C ASP A 806 6.82 11.44 40.89
N ALA A 807 6.96 10.47 41.80
CA ALA A 807 7.29 10.73 43.20
C ALA A 807 8.77 11.05 43.43
N LEU A 808 9.66 10.81 42.45
CA LEU A 808 11.05 11.26 42.49
C LEU A 808 11.09 12.76 42.15
N GLY A 809 11.46 13.58 43.13
CA GLY A 809 11.64 15.03 42.93
C GLY A 809 12.66 15.35 41.84
N ASP A 810 12.49 16.51 41.20
CA ASP A 810 13.46 17.08 40.24
C ASP A 810 14.64 17.69 41.01
N ASP A 811 15.37 16.90 41.78
CA ASP A 811 16.59 17.37 42.44
C ASP A 811 17.80 17.19 41.50
N GLU A 812 18.42 18.33 41.18
CA GLU A 812 19.55 18.62 40.25
C GLU A 812 20.48 17.45 39.85
#